data_AF-A6QW55-F1
#
_entry.id   AF-A6QW55-F1
#
_cell.length_a   1.000
_cell.length_b   1.000
_cell.length_c   1.000
_cell.angle_alpha   90.00
_cell.angle_beta   90.00
_cell.angle_gamma   90.00
#
_symmetry.space_group_name_H-M   'P 1'
#
loop_
_entity.id
_entity.type
_entity.pdbx_description
1 polymer ?
#
loop_
_entity_poly.entity_id
_entity_poly.type
_entity_poly.pdbx_seq_one_letter_code
_entity_poly.pdbx_strand_id
1 'polypeptide(L)'
;MAPLSCLAGPDKQSRSKTDVRSALDTLSALDAIFSDSGYESGSVSDDEDDDDGQLPPEHYLALAESLDIAQLRQKRYSPRTQEKLDETRGYWERYCRHIKANAERQWDRISNSEETVRFLYAFFSWRCDIRRGKNNRNCPGIKRKSSLETFWKWWHLVLKQETASGLSKDTIVKVEDVVAQVATEKELALVGRPKKNMYIEDVAEFAQVVLTTTEMTFVCGWQRIQMLLFLQLAAITASRPSAILHLRYRDVVLTLIRVPDGGRPRLFIFLKPEFTKRFLGDKAPNEFKIPEIIFDPTLVLSPHICLLTLLFHIGGFKSISTSGPVLDCAEKLYSAKVLDGKGQQPLLLKDELLDKFVFCQAEPTSTGFKICLDQRMTPSMVSSRMRRAGEITGFEEVAHPYNLRYAGAKAFNNSEEVTEALQNVMLQHADIRTFVKHYQVDVDVDAQGIVRKTGSQTALVQFACSMSASIDPNRPYKLSPEESRSLNYLPVVRGRQDTVQKRKREWEDREAELERANRVCKTSLGHLDDRVLAESNPEVLERLEVFHDRTAEAKSEHNKATRELRNEKQRQRNRQIRENLERYKNEQPVIDLERQLAGKLVDTKVMDTFEHEAFMPPEHLMFVDCVLTMPGANLEAEYQRRINTINAGVAFCGVEEGRPSRRPTQTRGRPTVDDDPCPPTKRQRCSVKDNTEVLLHQAMESVQAKSTAEQPQTCFRPRVCFLCVGNPSCTLEDRIMKYATSGSLTRHFLRRHINPLWPATGVECNVCEGKVLPAKSALLSHAEEAHGTVVRGRAREKLALEYQRSLEN
;
A
#
# COMPACT_ATOMS: atom_id res chain seq x y z
N MET A 1 22.42 41.16 -73.20
CA MET A 1 23.66 40.90 -73.96
C MET A 1 24.80 40.73 -72.96
N ALA A 2 25.73 39.81 -73.20
CA ALA A 2 27.05 39.73 -72.53
C ALA A 2 28.12 40.32 -73.49
N PRO A 3 29.36 40.64 -73.05
CA PRO A 3 30.40 39.66 -72.62
C PRO A 3 30.88 39.93 -71.15
N LEU A 4 31.57 39.06 -70.40
CA LEU A 4 32.90 38.42 -70.56
C LEU A 4 34.08 39.44 -70.65
N SER A 5 35.21 39.32 -69.94
CA SER A 5 35.67 38.28 -68.98
C SER A 5 36.93 38.69 -68.16
N CYS A 6 37.10 38.06 -66.98
CA CYS A 6 38.36 37.62 -66.35
C CYS A 6 39.37 38.57 -65.64
N LEU A 7 39.55 38.25 -64.34
CA LEU A 7 40.81 37.99 -63.60
C LEU A 7 41.46 39.03 -62.65
N ALA A 8 42.15 38.44 -61.65
CA ALA A 8 43.04 39.00 -60.62
C ALA A 8 42.44 39.91 -59.52
N GLY A 9 42.41 39.37 -58.29
CA GLY A 9 42.60 40.15 -57.06
C GLY A 9 44.08 40.09 -56.61
N PRO A 10 44.44 40.36 -55.35
CA PRO A 10 43.58 40.57 -54.18
C PRO A 10 43.79 41.93 -53.46
N ASP A 11 42.96 42.24 -52.45
CA ASP A 11 43.50 42.73 -51.18
C ASP A 11 42.60 42.38 -49.98
N LYS A 12 43.14 42.45 -48.76
CA LYS A 12 42.51 42.07 -47.50
C LYS A 12 42.50 43.22 -46.48
N GLN A 13 41.34 43.84 -46.28
CA GLN A 13 40.84 44.39 -45.00
C GLN A 13 39.40 44.89 -45.23
N SER A 14 38.46 44.82 -44.28
CA SER A 14 38.62 44.85 -42.83
C SER A 14 37.85 43.76 -42.05
N ARG A 15 38.57 42.87 -41.35
CA ARG A 15 38.08 42.37 -40.06
C ARG A 15 38.22 43.49 -39.02
N SER A 16 37.27 43.60 -38.10
CA SER A 16 37.42 44.51 -36.96
C SER A 16 38.61 44.06 -36.11
N LYS A 17 39.47 45.01 -35.69
CA LYS A 17 40.65 44.72 -34.86
C LYS A 17 40.29 44.43 -33.39
N THR A 18 39.02 44.59 -33.03
CA THR A 18 38.46 44.38 -31.69
C THR A 18 38.22 42.89 -31.42
N ASP A 19 37.57 42.19 -32.34
CA ASP A 19 37.08 40.81 -32.11
C ASP A 19 38.24 39.80 -32.02
N VAL A 20 39.24 39.96 -32.90
CA VAL A 20 40.45 39.12 -32.96
C VAL A 20 41.23 39.17 -31.64
N ARG A 21 41.17 40.28 -30.90
CA ARG A 21 41.90 40.47 -29.65
C ARG A 21 41.19 39.83 -28.46
N SER A 22 39.86 39.96 -28.41
CA SER A 22 39.04 39.29 -27.38
C SER A 22 39.07 37.76 -27.48
N ALA A 23 39.23 37.20 -28.69
CA ALA A 23 39.44 35.77 -28.88
C ALA A 23 40.77 35.30 -28.28
N LEU A 24 41.87 36.02 -28.54
CA LEU A 24 43.23 35.64 -28.11
C LEU A 24 43.36 35.54 -26.58
N ASP A 25 42.87 36.54 -25.84
CA ASP A 25 42.95 36.55 -24.38
C ASP A 25 42.07 35.45 -23.75
N THR A 26 41.00 35.04 -24.44
CA THR A 26 40.14 33.93 -24.01
C THR A 26 40.77 32.57 -24.30
N LEU A 27 41.47 32.41 -25.45
CA LEU A 27 42.14 31.17 -25.84
C LEU A 27 43.15 30.71 -24.78
N SER A 28 44.07 31.59 -24.38
CA SER A 28 45.16 31.31 -23.42
C SER A 28 44.71 30.80 -22.03
N ALA A 29 43.42 30.92 -21.68
CA ALA A 29 42.90 30.52 -20.38
C ALA A 29 42.42 29.05 -20.29
N LEU A 30 42.17 28.35 -21.42
CA LEU A 30 41.64 26.98 -21.40
C LEU A 30 42.35 25.99 -22.36
N ASP A 31 43.48 26.34 -22.97
CA ASP A 31 44.29 25.42 -23.81
C ASP A 31 45.07 24.37 -23.00
N ALA A 32 44.61 24.07 -21.78
CA ALA A 32 45.16 23.05 -20.89
C ALA A 32 44.19 21.87 -20.78
N ILE A 33 44.54 20.78 -21.48
CA ILE A 33 44.06 19.39 -21.35
C ILE A 33 42.97 18.94 -22.35
N PHE A 34 43.47 18.62 -23.56
CA PHE A 34 43.26 17.36 -24.32
C PHE A 34 41.97 17.08 -25.12
N SER A 35 42.17 16.30 -26.20
CA SER A 35 41.22 16.09 -27.31
C SER A 35 40.62 14.68 -27.41
N ASP A 36 39.40 14.71 -27.93
CA ASP A 36 38.44 13.74 -28.47
C ASP A 36 38.92 12.54 -29.36
N SER A 37 38.01 11.55 -29.53
CA SER A 37 37.66 10.73 -30.73
C SER A 37 37.00 9.39 -30.34
N GLY A 38 36.04 8.76 -31.05
CA GLY A 38 35.32 9.08 -32.29
C GLY A 38 34.18 8.07 -32.61
N TYR A 39 33.60 8.10 -33.82
CA TYR A 39 32.32 7.48 -34.29
C TYR A 39 32.55 6.34 -35.36
N GLU A 40 31.63 5.59 -36.02
CA GLU A 40 30.24 5.04 -35.95
C GLU A 40 30.05 4.13 -37.23
N SER A 41 29.02 3.31 -37.56
CA SER A 41 27.88 2.60 -36.89
C SER A 41 27.06 1.79 -37.94
N GLY A 42 25.96 1.10 -37.56
CA GLY A 42 25.01 0.37 -38.45
C GLY A 42 25.36 -1.11 -38.76
N SER A 43 24.47 -1.98 -39.30
CA SER A 43 23.01 -1.91 -39.58
C SER A 43 22.39 -3.34 -39.68
N VAL A 44 21.11 -3.50 -40.10
CA VAL A 44 20.26 -4.73 -39.96
C VAL A 44 19.57 -5.14 -41.29
N SER A 45 19.13 -6.41 -41.42
CA SER A 45 18.19 -6.90 -42.45
C SER A 45 17.47 -8.21 -42.04
N ASP A 46 16.23 -8.42 -42.51
CA ASP A 46 15.25 -9.49 -42.16
C ASP A 46 14.56 -9.98 -43.48
N ASP A 47 13.60 -10.93 -43.62
CA ASP A 47 12.75 -11.75 -42.71
C ASP A 47 13.03 -13.30 -42.89
N GLU A 48 12.19 -14.30 -43.23
CA GLU A 48 10.75 -14.54 -43.58
C GLU A 48 10.38 -16.07 -43.35
N ASP A 49 9.13 -16.56 -43.59
CA ASP A 49 8.58 -17.90 -43.19
C ASP A 49 8.19 -18.87 -44.37
N ASP A 50 7.95 -20.19 -44.12
CA ASP A 50 6.73 -20.95 -44.57
C ASP A 50 6.53 -22.39 -43.95
N ASP A 51 5.41 -23.05 -44.33
CA ASP A 51 4.60 -24.16 -43.75
C ASP A 51 5.15 -25.61 -43.53
N ASP A 52 4.35 -26.42 -42.82
CA ASP A 52 4.57 -27.77 -42.29
C ASP A 52 4.47 -28.94 -43.30
N GLY A 53 5.35 -29.94 -43.14
CA GLY A 53 5.23 -31.26 -43.77
C GLY A 53 6.14 -32.28 -43.07
N GLN A 54 5.74 -33.55 -42.93
CA GLN A 54 6.53 -34.50 -42.13
C GLN A 54 7.91 -34.74 -42.74
N LEU A 55 8.95 -34.33 -41.99
CA LEU A 55 10.28 -34.09 -42.52
C LEU A 55 11.07 -35.38 -42.81
N PRO A 56 12.06 -35.35 -43.73
CA PRO A 56 12.81 -36.55 -44.12
C PRO A 56 13.60 -37.19 -42.95
N PRO A 57 13.94 -38.50 -43.02
CA PRO A 57 14.84 -39.14 -42.05
C PRO A 57 16.16 -38.38 -41.86
N GLU A 58 16.70 -37.82 -42.94
CA GLU A 58 17.91 -37.00 -42.97
C GLU A 58 17.75 -35.72 -42.15
N HIS A 59 16.55 -35.11 -42.16
CA HIS A 59 16.26 -33.96 -41.29
C HIS A 59 16.22 -34.38 -39.81
N TYR A 60 15.66 -35.55 -39.47
CA TYR A 60 15.69 -36.03 -38.08
C TYR A 60 17.10 -36.41 -37.59
N LEU A 61 17.97 -36.89 -38.50
CA LEU A 61 19.39 -37.12 -38.21
C LEU A 61 20.15 -35.79 -38.05
N ALA A 62 19.94 -34.82 -38.94
CA ALA A 62 20.48 -33.47 -38.81
C ALA A 62 19.96 -32.77 -37.54
N LEU A 63 18.72 -33.01 -37.13
CA LEU A 63 18.18 -32.57 -35.83
C LEU A 63 18.99 -33.17 -34.66
N ALA A 64 19.29 -34.46 -34.70
CA ALA A 64 20.07 -35.14 -33.67
C ALA A 64 21.54 -34.66 -33.62
N GLU A 65 22.14 -34.29 -34.75
CA GLU A 65 23.50 -33.72 -34.80
C GLU A 65 23.52 -32.22 -34.43
N SER A 66 22.46 -31.47 -34.77
CA SER A 66 22.26 -30.07 -34.36
C SER A 66 21.92 -29.89 -32.88
N LEU A 67 21.53 -30.99 -32.20
CA LEU A 67 21.15 -30.99 -30.80
C LEU A 67 22.38 -30.83 -29.89
N ASP A 68 22.74 -29.58 -29.61
CA ASP A 68 23.79 -29.23 -28.66
C ASP A 68 23.55 -29.87 -27.27
N ILE A 69 24.29 -30.95 -27.01
CA ILE A 69 24.22 -31.70 -25.76
C ILE A 69 24.72 -30.86 -24.56
N ALA A 70 25.51 -29.79 -24.79
CA ALA A 70 25.87 -28.84 -23.74
C ALA A 70 24.74 -27.85 -23.38
N GLN A 71 23.69 -27.74 -24.21
CA GLN A 71 22.42 -27.10 -23.83
C GLN A 71 21.47 -28.05 -23.10
N LEU A 72 21.57 -29.36 -23.34
CA LEU A 72 20.84 -30.34 -22.52
C LEU A 72 21.35 -30.28 -21.06
N ARG A 73 20.40 -30.26 -20.12
CA ARG A 73 20.60 -29.96 -18.68
C ARG A 73 20.91 -28.51 -18.32
N GLN A 74 21.04 -27.57 -19.27
CA GLN A 74 20.91 -26.15 -18.94
C GLN A 74 19.49 -25.92 -18.44
N LYS A 75 19.35 -25.69 -17.13
CA LYS A 75 18.05 -25.45 -16.51
C LYS A 75 17.51 -24.12 -17.04
N ARG A 76 16.50 -24.18 -17.92
CA ARG A 76 15.71 -23.03 -18.39
C ARG A 76 14.93 -22.43 -17.22
N TYR A 77 15.65 -21.72 -16.36
CA TYR A 77 15.13 -21.03 -15.21
C TYR A 77 14.19 -19.90 -15.65
N SER A 78 13.06 -19.72 -14.96
CA SER A 78 12.19 -18.56 -15.23
C SER A 78 12.97 -17.24 -15.09
N PRO A 79 12.62 -16.15 -15.81
CA PRO A 79 13.40 -14.90 -15.78
C PRO A 79 13.68 -14.34 -14.38
N ARG A 80 12.72 -14.46 -13.45
CA ARG A 80 12.87 -14.08 -12.03
C ARG A 80 13.79 -15.00 -11.21
N THR A 81 14.00 -16.22 -11.67
CA THR A 81 14.98 -17.16 -11.11
C THR A 81 16.37 -16.85 -11.65
N GLN A 82 16.47 -16.48 -12.93
CA GLN A 82 17.71 -15.98 -13.52
C GLN A 82 18.16 -14.66 -12.86
N GLU A 83 17.27 -13.67 -12.72
CA GLU A 83 17.49 -12.41 -11.99
C GLU A 83 18.15 -12.61 -10.61
N LYS A 84 17.79 -13.69 -9.90
CA LYS A 84 18.38 -14.05 -8.59
C LYS A 84 19.75 -14.72 -8.68
N LEU A 85 19.98 -15.52 -9.71
CA LEU A 85 21.29 -16.09 -10.00
C LEU A 85 22.25 -14.96 -10.40
N ASP A 86 21.78 -13.99 -11.19
CA ASP A 86 22.52 -12.79 -11.59
C ASP A 86 22.79 -11.84 -10.41
N GLU A 87 21.82 -11.64 -9.50
CA GLU A 87 22.07 -10.89 -8.25
C GLU A 87 23.16 -11.58 -7.42
N THR A 88 23.14 -12.92 -7.37
CA THR A 88 24.09 -13.75 -6.61
C THR A 88 25.50 -13.74 -7.23
N ARG A 89 25.61 -13.90 -8.56
CA ARG A 89 26.83 -13.68 -9.36
C ARG A 89 27.39 -12.28 -9.10
N GLY A 90 26.53 -11.28 -9.10
CA GLY A 90 26.90 -9.91 -8.75
C GLY A 90 27.39 -9.72 -7.31
N TYR A 91 27.11 -10.61 -6.35
CA TYR A 91 27.76 -10.60 -5.02
C TYR A 91 29.15 -11.27 -5.07
N TRP A 92 29.30 -12.36 -5.83
CA TRP A 92 30.59 -13.03 -6.05
C TRP A 92 31.62 -12.07 -6.67
N GLU A 93 31.30 -11.44 -7.81
CA GLU A 93 32.17 -10.45 -8.46
C GLU A 93 32.59 -9.31 -7.52
N ARG A 94 31.68 -8.86 -6.64
CA ARG A 94 31.96 -7.80 -5.67
C ARG A 94 32.91 -8.28 -4.57
N TYR A 95 32.85 -9.54 -4.16
CA TYR A 95 33.81 -10.12 -3.22
C TYR A 95 35.18 -10.32 -3.88
N CYS A 96 35.24 -10.94 -5.07
CA CYS A 96 36.49 -11.11 -5.83
C CYS A 96 37.20 -9.77 -6.05
N ARG A 97 36.47 -8.74 -6.49
CA ARG A 97 36.99 -7.37 -6.66
C ARG A 97 37.46 -6.74 -5.33
N HIS A 98 36.81 -7.06 -4.21
CA HIS A 98 37.21 -6.57 -2.87
C HIS A 98 38.53 -7.21 -2.40
N ILE A 99 38.75 -8.50 -2.68
CA ILE A 99 40.01 -9.22 -2.40
C ILE A 99 41.06 -9.10 -3.53
N LYS A 100 40.82 -8.25 -4.54
CA LYS A 100 41.66 -8.04 -5.73
C LYS A 100 41.89 -9.28 -6.61
N ALA A 101 40.97 -10.26 -6.59
CA ALA A 101 40.96 -11.41 -7.49
C ALA A 101 40.12 -11.16 -8.76
N ASN A 102 40.54 -11.72 -9.90
CA ASN A 102 39.67 -11.87 -11.08
C ASN A 102 38.54 -12.87 -10.71
N ALA A 103 37.30 -12.55 -11.08
CA ALA A 103 36.12 -13.30 -10.63
C ALA A 103 35.85 -14.58 -11.45
N GLU A 104 36.29 -14.64 -12.70
CA GLU A 104 36.12 -15.78 -13.61
C GLU A 104 37.11 -16.90 -13.22
N ARG A 105 38.41 -16.56 -13.21
CA ARG A 105 39.52 -17.46 -12.82
C ARG A 105 39.46 -17.94 -11.37
N GLN A 106 38.54 -17.40 -10.56
CA GLN A 106 38.31 -17.85 -9.20
C GLN A 106 37.25 -18.96 -9.13
N TRP A 107 36.42 -19.15 -10.16
CA TRP A 107 35.53 -20.33 -10.26
C TRP A 107 36.33 -21.61 -10.48
N ASP A 108 37.33 -21.59 -11.37
CA ASP A 108 38.22 -22.74 -11.66
C ASP A 108 38.96 -23.28 -10.42
N ARG A 109 39.06 -22.46 -9.38
CA ARG A 109 39.73 -22.76 -8.11
C ARG A 109 38.80 -23.34 -7.05
N ILE A 110 37.49 -23.27 -7.26
CA ILE A 110 36.49 -23.86 -6.36
C ILE A 110 36.43 -25.37 -6.61
N SER A 111 36.81 -26.13 -5.59
CA SER A 111 36.94 -27.59 -5.65
C SER A 111 36.53 -28.23 -4.33
N ASN A 112 36.76 -29.54 -4.17
CA ASN A 112 36.47 -30.25 -2.93
C ASN A 112 37.57 -30.09 -1.86
N SER A 113 38.39 -29.03 -1.95
CA SER A 113 39.53 -28.78 -1.06
C SER A 113 39.18 -27.94 0.18
N GLU A 114 40.04 -27.95 1.19
CA GLU A 114 39.87 -27.15 2.41
C GLU A 114 40.01 -25.65 2.16
N GLU A 115 40.81 -25.25 1.16
CA GLU A 115 40.98 -23.85 0.74
C GLU A 115 39.66 -23.28 0.22
N THR A 116 38.85 -24.11 -0.45
CA THR A 116 37.50 -23.75 -0.87
C THR A 116 36.59 -23.50 0.33
N VAL A 117 36.67 -24.33 1.38
CA VAL A 117 35.90 -24.15 2.63
C VAL A 117 36.34 -22.86 3.36
N ARG A 118 37.65 -22.62 3.48
CA ARG A 118 38.25 -21.39 4.06
C ARG A 118 37.83 -20.13 3.29
N PHE A 119 37.82 -20.20 1.95
CA PHE A 119 37.35 -19.11 1.08
C PHE A 119 35.87 -18.81 1.29
N LEU A 120 35.02 -19.84 1.34
CA LEU A 120 33.58 -19.68 1.52
C LEU A 120 33.21 -19.12 2.89
N TYR A 121 33.93 -19.51 3.95
CA TYR A 121 33.83 -18.87 5.27
C TYR A 121 34.07 -17.35 5.19
N ALA A 122 35.15 -16.92 4.54
CA ALA A 122 35.47 -15.50 4.40
C ALA A 122 34.45 -14.74 3.51
N PHE A 123 33.96 -15.38 2.43
CA PHE A 123 32.93 -14.83 1.55
C PHE A 123 31.57 -14.66 2.26
N PHE A 124 31.16 -15.63 3.08
CA PHE A 124 29.90 -15.58 3.83
C PHE A 124 29.96 -14.56 4.96
N SER A 125 31.08 -14.48 5.68
CA SER A 125 31.34 -13.41 6.66
C SER A 125 31.24 -12.02 5.99
N TRP A 126 31.91 -11.81 4.86
CA TRP A 126 31.76 -10.58 4.07
C TRP A 126 30.32 -10.32 3.62
N ARG A 127 29.55 -11.36 3.26
CA ARG A 127 28.14 -11.23 2.86
C ARG A 127 27.22 -10.82 4.03
N CYS A 128 27.59 -11.16 5.26
CA CYS A 128 26.97 -10.65 6.50
C CYS A 128 27.43 -9.22 6.83
N ASP A 129 28.68 -8.88 6.55
CA ASP A 129 29.28 -7.57 6.88
C ASP A 129 28.98 -6.45 5.87
N ILE A 130 28.66 -6.80 4.62
CA ILE A 130 28.44 -5.82 3.53
C ILE A 130 27.41 -4.74 3.91
N ARG A 131 27.73 -3.47 3.60
CA ARG A 131 26.84 -2.30 3.79
C ARG A 131 26.55 -1.50 2.50
N ARG A 132 27.26 -1.79 1.40
CA ARG A 132 27.15 -1.11 0.10
C ARG A 132 26.93 -2.12 -1.04
N GLY A 133 26.02 -1.81 -1.95
CA GLY A 133 25.67 -2.64 -3.11
C GLY A 133 25.94 -1.91 -4.44
N LYS A 134 25.31 -2.39 -5.52
CA LYS A 134 25.43 -1.80 -6.87
C LYS A 134 25.18 -0.28 -6.83
N ASN A 135 26.07 0.47 -7.48
CA ASN A 135 26.09 1.94 -7.56
C ASN A 135 26.10 2.63 -6.16
N ASN A 136 26.89 2.09 -5.21
CA ASN A 136 27.03 2.58 -3.82
C ASN A 136 25.74 2.73 -3.00
N ARG A 137 24.62 2.16 -3.48
CA ARG A 137 23.34 2.08 -2.76
C ARG A 137 23.55 1.28 -1.47
N ASN A 138 22.84 1.65 -0.40
CA ASN A 138 22.94 0.92 0.88
C ASN A 138 22.40 -0.51 0.71
N CYS A 139 23.25 -1.51 0.94
CA CYS A 139 22.87 -2.92 0.91
C CYS A 139 22.97 -3.47 2.33
N PRO A 140 21.86 -3.85 3.00
CA PRO A 140 21.96 -4.52 4.29
C PRO A 140 22.63 -5.89 4.12
N GLY A 141 23.59 -6.18 4.99
CA GLY A 141 24.13 -7.52 5.14
C GLY A 141 23.11 -8.47 5.75
N ILE A 142 23.41 -9.76 5.70
CA ILE A 142 22.53 -10.81 6.25
C ILE A 142 22.49 -10.71 7.78
N LYS A 143 21.30 -10.92 8.36
CA LYS A 143 21.02 -10.85 9.82
C LYS A 143 20.30 -12.08 10.40
N ARG A 144 20.15 -13.15 9.60
CA ARG A 144 19.40 -14.37 9.96
C ARG A 144 20.06 -15.60 9.34
N LYS A 145 20.22 -16.69 10.09
CA LYS A 145 20.86 -17.93 9.59
C LYS A 145 20.14 -18.46 8.33
N SER A 146 18.82 -18.57 8.37
CA SER A 146 17.97 -18.99 7.24
C SER A 146 18.13 -18.14 5.97
N SER A 147 18.53 -16.88 6.08
CA SER A 147 18.85 -16.02 4.93
C SER A 147 20.24 -16.28 4.37
N LEU A 148 21.22 -16.62 5.22
CA LEU A 148 22.55 -17.06 4.78
C LEU A 148 22.50 -18.43 4.11
N GLU A 149 21.77 -19.38 4.69
CA GLU A 149 21.48 -20.68 4.06
C GLU A 149 20.80 -20.53 2.69
N THR A 150 19.88 -19.57 2.56
CA THR A 150 19.23 -19.28 1.29
C THR A 150 20.23 -18.74 0.28
N PHE A 151 21.09 -17.79 0.68
CA PHE A 151 22.16 -17.25 -0.17
C PHE A 151 23.15 -18.33 -0.61
N TRP A 152 23.59 -19.21 0.30
CA TRP A 152 24.40 -20.39 0.01
C TRP A 152 23.76 -21.27 -1.06
N LYS A 153 22.46 -21.59 -0.91
CA LYS A 153 21.71 -22.41 -1.87
C LYS A 153 21.58 -21.77 -3.25
N TRP A 154 21.53 -20.43 -3.35
CA TRP A 154 21.62 -19.73 -4.65
C TRP A 154 23.04 -19.74 -5.21
N TRP A 155 24.07 -19.48 -4.41
CA TRP A 155 25.46 -19.47 -4.88
C TRP A 155 25.92 -20.84 -5.37
N HIS A 156 25.52 -21.93 -4.69
CA HIS A 156 25.80 -23.30 -5.13
C HIS A 156 25.03 -23.69 -6.40
N LEU A 157 23.97 -22.96 -6.77
CA LEU A 157 23.32 -23.09 -8.09
C LEU A 157 24.06 -22.29 -9.17
N VAL A 158 24.61 -21.11 -8.84
CA VAL A 158 25.49 -20.35 -9.75
C VAL A 158 26.75 -21.16 -10.05
N LEU A 159 27.46 -21.68 -9.02
CA LEU A 159 28.64 -22.54 -9.21
C LEU A 159 28.38 -23.66 -10.24
N LYS A 160 27.24 -24.34 -10.12
CA LYS A 160 26.82 -25.42 -11.04
C LYS A 160 26.48 -24.98 -12.46
N GLN A 161 26.29 -23.68 -12.70
CA GLN A 161 26.23 -23.12 -14.06
C GLN A 161 27.63 -22.86 -14.61
N GLU A 162 28.54 -22.31 -13.79
CA GLU A 162 29.88 -21.91 -14.22
C GLU A 162 30.82 -23.10 -14.44
N THR A 163 30.88 -24.05 -13.50
CA THR A 163 31.85 -25.16 -13.51
C THR A 163 31.27 -26.49 -14.00
N ALA A 164 30.05 -26.46 -14.56
CA ALA A 164 29.21 -27.61 -14.98
C ALA A 164 28.97 -28.70 -13.90
N SER A 165 29.53 -28.53 -12.70
CA SER A 165 29.69 -29.52 -11.64
C SER A 165 29.40 -28.88 -10.29
N GLY A 166 29.15 -29.69 -9.28
CA GLY A 166 28.90 -29.22 -7.91
C GLY A 166 29.90 -29.78 -6.92
N LEU A 167 30.02 -29.13 -5.77
CA LEU A 167 30.77 -29.67 -4.65
C LEU A 167 30.23 -31.04 -4.22
N SER A 168 31.12 -31.86 -3.68
CA SER A 168 30.81 -33.19 -3.14
C SER A 168 29.89 -33.11 -1.91
N LYS A 169 29.27 -34.24 -1.54
CA LYS A 169 28.41 -34.31 -0.34
C LYS A 169 29.16 -33.92 0.94
N ASP A 170 30.40 -34.39 1.11
CA ASP A 170 31.28 -34.05 2.25
C ASP A 170 31.58 -32.55 2.29
N THR A 171 32.01 -31.97 1.16
CA THR A 171 32.31 -30.54 1.07
C THR A 171 31.06 -29.68 1.29
N ILE A 172 29.87 -30.12 0.87
CA ILE A 172 28.61 -29.44 1.17
C ILE A 172 28.34 -29.42 2.68
N VAL A 173 28.51 -30.54 3.39
CA VAL A 173 28.32 -30.59 4.86
C VAL A 173 29.28 -29.62 5.55
N LYS A 174 30.58 -29.67 5.21
CA LYS A 174 31.59 -28.73 5.75
C LYS A 174 31.24 -27.26 5.49
N VAL A 175 30.59 -26.95 4.36
CA VAL A 175 30.13 -25.59 4.06
C VAL A 175 28.81 -25.24 4.79
N GLU A 176 27.93 -26.20 5.08
CA GLU A 176 26.77 -25.99 5.94
C GLU A 176 27.17 -25.79 7.42
N ASP A 177 28.25 -26.43 7.88
CA ASP A 177 28.90 -26.16 9.16
C ASP A 177 29.52 -24.75 9.19
N VAL A 178 30.22 -24.33 8.12
CA VAL A 178 30.68 -22.94 7.97
C VAL A 178 29.52 -21.93 8.00
N VAL A 179 28.37 -22.24 7.39
CA VAL A 179 27.16 -21.41 7.49
C VAL A 179 26.62 -21.35 8.92
N ALA A 180 26.79 -22.41 9.73
CA ALA A 180 26.45 -22.41 11.15
C ALA A 180 27.46 -21.60 11.98
N GLN A 181 28.77 -21.76 11.75
CA GLN A 181 29.83 -21.01 12.42
C GLN A 181 29.69 -19.50 12.16
N VAL A 182 29.59 -19.07 10.90
CA VAL A 182 29.36 -17.67 10.52
C VAL A 182 28.03 -17.15 11.08
N ALA A 183 27.02 -18.00 11.29
CA ALA A 183 25.79 -17.58 11.96
C ALA A 183 25.98 -17.27 13.45
N THR A 184 26.82 -18.05 14.16
CA THR A 184 27.18 -17.78 15.55
C THR A 184 28.06 -16.54 15.68
N GLU A 185 29.17 -16.47 14.94
CA GLU A 185 30.16 -15.38 15.01
C GLU A 185 29.62 -14.01 14.58
N LYS A 186 28.59 -13.99 13.73
CA LYS A 186 27.93 -12.75 13.26
C LYS A 186 26.62 -12.46 14.00
N GLU A 187 26.36 -13.18 15.10
CA GLU A 187 25.15 -13.04 15.94
C GLU A 187 23.86 -13.05 15.10
N LEU A 188 23.80 -13.91 14.07
CA LEU A 188 22.65 -13.99 13.18
C LEU A 188 21.49 -14.62 13.94
N ALA A 189 20.31 -13.99 13.88
CA ALA A 189 19.12 -14.56 14.48
C ALA A 189 18.85 -15.96 13.89
N LEU A 190 18.91 -16.97 14.78
CA LEU A 190 18.78 -18.39 14.44
C LEU A 190 17.32 -18.72 14.11
N VAL A 191 16.39 -18.19 14.93
CA VAL A 191 14.95 -18.34 14.73
C VAL A 191 14.54 -17.64 13.43
N GLY A 192 13.74 -18.34 12.62
CA GLY A 192 13.12 -17.75 11.44
C GLY A 192 12.12 -16.66 11.82
N ARG A 193 11.57 -15.95 10.84
CA ARG A 193 10.37 -15.14 11.12
C ARG A 193 9.21 -16.12 11.42
N PRO A 194 8.41 -15.91 12.48
CA PRO A 194 7.15 -16.62 12.67
C PRO A 194 6.29 -16.60 11.40
N LYS A 195 5.72 -17.74 11.05
CA LYS A 195 4.97 -17.94 9.79
C LYS A 195 3.45 -17.80 10.00
N LYS A 196 3.01 -17.03 11.00
CA LYS A 196 1.62 -17.01 11.52
C LYS A 196 0.54 -17.18 10.44
N ASN A 197 -0.40 -18.07 10.69
CA ASN A 197 -1.53 -18.31 9.81
C ASN A 197 -2.51 -17.13 9.92
N MET A 198 -3.05 -16.71 8.78
CA MET A 198 -4.18 -15.77 8.70
C MET A 198 -5.39 -16.62 8.30
N TYR A 199 -6.08 -17.19 9.30
CA TYR A 199 -7.28 -18.02 9.11
C TYR A 199 -8.46 -17.18 8.58
N ILE A 200 -9.57 -17.80 8.20
CA ILE A 200 -10.65 -17.10 7.48
C ILE A 200 -11.29 -15.97 8.32
N GLU A 201 -11.26 -16.11 9.65
CA GLU A 201 -11.65 -15.12 10.65
C GLU A 201 -10.66 -13.94 10.66
N ASP A 202 -9.35 -14.23 10.64
CA ASP A 202 -8.30 -13.21 10.50
C ASP A 202 -8.40 -12.48 9.13
N VAL A 203 -8.83 -13.19 8.08
CA VAL A 203 -9.07 -12.61 6.74
C VAL A 203 -10.30 -11.70 6.75
N ALA A 204 -11.39 -12.07 7.43
CA ALA A 204 -12.59 -11.25 7.53
C ALA A 204 -12.31 -9.91 8.20
N GLU A 205 -11.71 -9.95 9.40
CA GLU A 205 -11.30 -8.76 10.16
C GLU A 205 -10.33 -7.87 9.36
N PHE A 206 -9.29 -8.48 8.78
CA PHE A 206 -8.32 -7.76 7.96
C PHE A 206 -8.92 -7.16 6.68
N ALA A 207 -9.86 -7.85 6.04
CA ALA A 207 -10.56 -7.36 4.85
C ALA A 207 -11.57 -6.25 5.22
N GLN A 208 -12.22 -6.33 6.39
CA GLN A 208 -13.05 -5.25 6.93
C GLN A 208 -12.22 -3.99 7.19
N VAL A 209 -11.03 -4.11 7.81
CA VAL A 209 -10.10 -2.98 7.96
C VAL A 209 -9.63 -2.43 6.59
N VAL A 210 -9.34 -3.29 5.62
CA VAL A 210 -8.99 -2.85 4.24
C VAL A 210 -10.16 -2.15 3.54
N LEU A 211 -11.39 -2.55 3.82
CA LEU A 211 -12.60 -1.93 3.30
C LEU A 211 -12.85 -0.55 3.92
N THR A 212 -12.83 -0.43 5.24
CA THR A 212 -13.23 0.80 5.96
C THR A 212 -12.12 1.85 6.15
N THR A 213 -10.83 1.45 6.16
CA THR A 213 -9.79 2.36 6.64
C THR A 213 -9.51 3.57 5.73
N THR A 214 -9.48 4.75 6.34
CA THR A 214 -8.96 6.01 5.76
C THR A 214 -7.46 6.22 6.04
N GLU A 215 -6.86 5.45 6.95
CA GLU A 215 -5.43 5.51 7.31
C GLU A 215 -4.48 4.89 6.27
N MET A 216 -5.04 4.32 5.20
CA MET A 216 -4.34 4.11 3.95
C MET A 216 -5.27 4.32 2.75
N THR A 217 -4.78 5.05 1.76
CA THR A 217 -5.45 5.33 0.50
C THR A 217 -4.97 4.41 -0.61
N PHE A 218 -5.89 4.02 -1.48
CA PHE A 218 -5.63 3.48 -2.81
C PHE A 218 -5.57 4.66 -3.82
N VAL A 219 -5.48 4.39 -5.13
CA VAL A 219 -5.68 5.46 -6.14
C VAL A 219 -7.16 5.78 -6.28
N CYS A 220 -7.99 4.74 -6.20
CA CYS A 220 -9.42 4.78 -6.45
C CYS A 220 -10.08 3.52 -5.88
N GLY A 221 -11.40 3.53 -5.71
CA GLY A 221 -12.15 2.41 -5.14
C GLY A 221 -11.95 1.09 -5.89
N TRP A 222 -11.73 1.14 -7.22
CA TRP A 222 -11.33 -0.01 -8.04
C TRP A 222 -10.14 -0.76 -7.42
N GLN A 223 -9.09 -0.04 -7.02
CA GLN A 223 -7.90 -0.65 -6.45
C GLN A 223 -8.09 -1.17 -5.02
N ARG A 224 -9.11 -0.70 -4.29
CA ARG A 224 -9.51 -1.23 -2.98
C ARG A 224 -10.30 -2.53 -3.15
N ILE A 225 -11.30 -2.57 -4.02
CA ILE A 225 -12.08 -3.77 -4.34
C ILE A 225 -11.19 -4.87 -4.96
N GLN A 226 -10.29 -4.50 -5.88
CA GLN A 226 -9.29 -5.42 -6.45
C GLN A 226 -8.29 -5.92 -5.39
N MET A 227 -8.10 -5.20 -4.27
CA MET A 227 -7.30 -5.68 -3.13
C MET A 227 -8.11 -6.70 -2.30
N LEU A 228 -9.40 -6.47 -2.05
CA LEU A 228 -10.28 -7.42 -1.38
C LEU A 228 -10.36 -8.74 -2.17
N LEU A 229 -10.58 -8.67 -3.49
CA LEU A 229 -10.58 -9.84 -4.37
C LEU A 229 -9.25 -10.63 -4.32
N PHE A 230 -8.12 -9.93 -4.20
CA PHE A 230 -6.82 -10.60 -4.05
C PHE A 230 -6.76 -11.43 -2.75
N LEU A 231 -7.26 -10.88 -1.64
CA LEU A 231 -7.26 -11.55 -0.33
C LEU A 231 -8.17 -12.79 -0.35
N GLN A 232 -9.40 -12.63 -0.87
CA GLN A 232 -10.40 -13.69 -0.99
C GLN A 232 -9.87 -14.86 -1.84
N LEU A 233 -9.39 -14.60 -3.06
CA LEU A 233 -8.87 -15.66 -3.94
C LEU A 233 -7.57 -16.30 -3.39
N ALA A 234 -6.74 -15.55 -2.65
CA ALA A 234 -5.54 -16.06 -2.02
C ALA A 234 -5.81 -16.95 -0.79
N ALA A 235 -6.87 -16.67 -0.03
CA ALA A 235 -7.35 -17.55 1.02
C ALA A 235 -7.96 -18.83 0.42
N ILE A 236 -8.99 -18.69 -0.43
CA ILE A 236 -9.81 -19.80 -0.96
C ILE A 236 -8.96 -20.83 -1.74
N THR A 237 -8.01 -20.39 -2.57
CA THR A 237 -7.21 -21.31 -3.39
C THR A 237 -5.87 -21.71 -2.75
N ALA A 238 -5.51 -21.08 -1.62
CA ALA A 238 -4.15 -21.04 -1.08
C ALA A 238 -3.06 -20.75 -2.14
N SER A 239 -3.38 -20.13 -3.29
CA SER A 239 -2.45 -20.05 -4.44
C SER A 239 -1.20 -19.21 -4.14
N ARG A 240 -0.14 -19.43 -4.94
CA ARG A 240 1.07 -18.60 -4.81
C ARG A 240 0.71 -17.16 -5.18
N PRO A 241 1.10 -16.13 -4.40
CA PRO A 241 0.72 -14.73 -4.65
C PRO A 241 1.00 -14.24 -6.07
N SER A 242 2.11 -14.70 -6.67
CA SER A 242 2.42 -14.38 -8.06
C SER A 242 1.50 -15.05 -9.08
N ALA A 243 0.95 -16.25 -8.83
CA ALA A 243 0.04 -16.91 -9.76
C ALA A 243 -1.27 -16.11 -9.88
N ILE A 244 -1.85 -15.75 -8.74
CA ILE A 244 -3.06 -14.92 -8.65
C ILE A 244 -2.85 -13.59 -9.39
N LEU A 245 -1.71 -12.91 -9.17
CA LEU A 245 -1.46 -11.64 -9.84
C LEU A 245 -1.28 -11.75 -11.37
N HIS A 246 -0.92 -12.90 -11.94
CA HIS A 246 -0.86 -13.04 -13.40
C HIS A 246 -2.23 -13.32 -14.03
N LEU A 247 -3.28 -13.60 -13.25
CA LEU A 247 -4.60 -13.97 -13.77
C LEU A 247 -5.09 -12.99 -14.83
N ARG A 248 -5.41 -13.53 -16.00
CA ARG A 248 -6.09 -12.86 -17.10
C ARG A 248 -7.59 -13.12 -17.02
N TYR A 249 -8.43 -12.35 -17.71
CA TYR A 249 -9.88 -12.63 -17.71
C TYR A 249 -10.23 -13.96 -18.40
N ARG A 250 -9.41 -14.48 -19.32
CA ARG A 250 -9.57 -15.87 -19.82
C ARG A 250 -9.41 -16.96 -18.73
N ASP A 251 -8.74 -16.64 -17.63
CA ASP A 251 -8.52 -17.58 -16.52
C ASP A 251 -9.72 -17.63 -15.56
N VAL A 252 -10.76 -16.81 -15.82
CA VAL A 252 -11.93 -16.59 -14.96
C VAL A 252 -13.20 -16.82 -15.76
N VAL A 253 -13.77 -18.03 -15.69
CA VAL A 253 -15.02 -18.36 -16.36
C VAL A 253 -16.18 -18.28 -15.37
N LEU A 254 -17.16 -17.42 -15.66
CA LEU A 254 -18.40 -17.31 -14.90
C LEU A 254 -19.50 -18.16 -15.56
N THR A 255 -20.20 -18.96 -14.76
CA THR A 255 -21.27 -19.85 -15.25
C THR A 255 -22.41 -19.94 -14.25
N LEU A 256 -23.66 -19.85 -14.73
CA LEU A 256 -24.84 -20.21 -13.96
C LEU A 256 -25.10 -21.71 -14.10
N ILE A 257 -25.20 -22.44 -12.99
CA ILE A 257 -25.45 -23.88 -12.95
C ILE A 257 -26.86 -24.14 -12.40
N ARG A 258 -27.64 -25.00 -13.06
CA ARG A 258 -28.97 -25.45 -12.62
C ARG A 258 -28.80 -26.33 -11.37
N VAL A 259 -29.45 -25.97 -10.27
CA VAL A 259 -29.45 -26.77 -9.04
C VAL A 259 -30.25 -28.06 -9.28
N PRO A 260 -29.73 -29.26 -8.96
CA PRO A 260 -30.41 -30.53 -9.26
C PRO A 260 -31.80 -30.64 -8.62
N ASP A 261 -31.92 -30.23 -7.36
CA ASP A 261 -33.15 -30.32 -6.55
C ASP A 261 -34.14 -29.17 -6.83
N GLY A 262 -33.87 -28.35 -7.85
CA GLY A 262 -34.65 -27.17 -8.22
C GLY A 262 -34.24 -25.86 -7.55
N GLY A 263 -34.97 -24.79 -7.84
CA GLY A 263 -34.68 -23.43 -7.37
C GLY A 263 -33.98 -22.54 -8.41
N ARG A 264 -33.52 -21.34 -7.99
CA ARG A 264 -32.74 -20.44 -8.86
C ARG A 264 -31.34 -21.04 -9.12
N PRO A 265 -30.77 -20.88 -10.33
CA PRO A 265 -29.40 -21.28 -10.63
C PRO A 265 -28.39 -20.70 -9.63
N ARG A 266 -27.25 -21.37 -9.48
CA ARG A 266 -26.13 -20.85 -8.69
C ARG A 266 -25.04 -20.32 -9.60
N LEU A 267 -24.49 -19.15 -9.29
CA LEU A 267 -23.30 -18.66 -9.96
C LEU A 267 -22.06 -19.42 -9.45
N PHE A 268 -21.14 -19.71 -10.38
CA PHE A 268 -19.84 -20.29 -10.09
C PHE A 268 -18.75 -19.47 -10.77
N ILE A 269 -17.65 -19.23 -10.05
CA ILE A 269 -16.36 -18.84 -10.63
C ILE A 269 -15.53 -20.10 -10.84
N PHE A 270 -15.20 -20.40 -12.09
CA PHE A 270 -14.19 -21.39 -12.47
C PHE A 270 -12.86 -20.65 -12.70
N LEU A 271 -11.86 -20.92 -11.85
CA LEU A 271 -10.62 -20.16 -11.77
C LEU A 271 -9.40 -21.02 -12.12
N LYS A 272 -8.62 -20.59 -13.12
CA LYS A 272 -7.46 -21.31 -13.67
C LYS A 272 -6.15 -20.51 -13.46
N PRO A 273 -5.53 -20.55 -12.27
CA PRO A 273 -4.24 -19.88 -12.04
C PRO A 273 -3.10 -20.58 -12.81
N GLU A 274 -2.97 -20.28 -14.10
CA GLU A 274 -2.01 -20.87 -15.05
C GLU A 274 -0.55 -20.63 -14.62
N PHE A 275 -0.24 -19.41 -14.16
CA PHE A 275 1.12 -18.92 -13.89
C PHE A 275 1.76 -19.51 -12.63
N THR A 276 2.07 -20.79 -12.70
CA THR A 276 2.72 -21.57 -11.65
C THR A 276 4.17 -21.90 -12.00
N LYS A 277 4.85 -22.66 -11.14
CA LYS A 277 6.33 -22.68 -11.13
C LYS A 277 6.90 -23.57 -12.27
N ARG A 278 6.98 -23.00 -13.47
CA ARG A 278 7.72 -23.55 -14.64
C ARG A 278 9.12 -23.99 -14.24
N PHE A 279 9.45 -25.24 -14.55
CA PHE A 279 10.79 -25.83 -14.35
C PHE A 279 11.19 -26.78 -15.49
N LEU A 280 10.20 -27.40 -16.17
CA LEU A 280 10.37 -28.35 -17.28
C LEU A 280 9.18 -28.23 -18.25
N GLY A 281 8.80 -26.99 -18.59
CA GLY A 281 7.56 -26.68 -19.30
C GLY A 281 6.43 -26.22 -18.36
N ASP A 282 5.23 -26.11 -18.93
CA ASP A 282 4.00 -25.74 -18.22
C ASP A 282 3.40 -26.93 -17.44
N LYS A 283 2.61 -26.59 -16.42
CA LYS A 283 1.84 -27.56 -15.64
C LYS A 283 0.36 -27.36 -15.94
N ALA A 284 -0.39 -28.45 -16.04
CA ALA A 284 -1.85 -28.38 -16.10
C ALA A 284 -2.38 -27.49 -14.94
N PRO A 285 -3.18 -26.45 -15.24
CA PRO A 285 -3.71 -25.57 -14.21
C PRO A 285 -4.80 -26.27 -13.40
N ASN A 286 -4.74 -26.13 -12.07
CA ASN A 286 -5.81 -26.60 -11.20
C ASN A 286 -7.03 -25.67 -11.39
N GLU A 287 -8.13 -26.17 -11.95
CA GLU A 287 -9.37 -25.42 -12.08
C GLU A 287 -10.16 -25.45 -10.76
N PHE A 288 -9.99 -24.41 -9.94
CA PHE A 288 -10.77 -24.21 -8.72
C PHE A 288 -12.21 -23.83 -9.09
N LYS A 289 -13.19 -24.47 -8.43
CA LYS A 289 -14.63 -24.25 -8.66
C LYS A 289 -15.18 -23.60 -7.40
N ILE A 290 -15.46 -22.31 -7.48
CA ILE A 290 -15.91 -21.51 -6.34
C ILE A 290 -17.41 -21.26 -6.54
N PRO A 291 -18.31 -22.00 -5.84
CA PRO A 291 -19.73 -21.72 -5.86
C PRO A 291 -20.03 -20.43 -5.11
N GLU A 292 -21.10 -19.72 -5.49
CA GLU A 292 -21.64 -18.63 -4.70
C GLU A 292 -22.25 -19.15 -3.39
N ILE A 293 -21.79 -18.65 -2.25
CA ILE A 293 -22.48 -18.81 -0.96
C ILE A 293 -23.62 -17.79 -0.94
N ILE A 294 -24.87 -18.24 -0.82
CA ILE A 294 -26.05 -17.36 -0.85
C ILE A 294 -26.28 -16.72 0.51
N PHE A 295 -26.57 -17.48 1.57
CA PHE A 295 -26.69 -16.93 2.92
C PHE A 295 -25.31 -16.78 3.57
N ASP A 296 -24.46 -15.98 2.93
CA ASP A 296 -23.12 -15.65 3.40
C ASP A 296 -23.21 -14.65 4.56
N PRO A 297 -22.74 -14.99 5.78
CA PRO A 297 -22.77 -14.09 6.93
C PRO A 297 -22.16 -12.71 6.65
N THR A 298 -21.11 -12.63 5.81
CA THR A 298 -20.46 -11.35 5.50
C THR A 298 -19.94 -11.28 4.07
N LEU A 299 -20.46 -10.32 3.29
CA LEU A 299 -20.03 -10.14 1.89
C LEU A 299 -18.58 -9.66 1.77
N VAL A 300 -17.91 -9.29 2.88
CA VAL A 300 -16.48 -8.99 2.98
C VAL A 300 -15.63 -10.14 2.42
N LEU A 301 -16.08 -11.40 2.55
CA LEU A 301 -15.37 -12.58 2.07
C LEU A 301 -15.77 -13.03 0.66
N SER A 302 -16.79 -12.41 0.03
CA SER A 302 -17.36 -12.91 -1.23
C SER A 302 -16.55 -12.49 -2.47
N PRO A 303 -15.84 -13.42 -3.15
CA PRO A 303 -15.17 -13.12 -4.42
C PRO A 303 -16.15 -12.85 -5.55
N HIS A 304 -17.41 -13.31 -5.43
CA HIS A 304 -18.46 -13.05 -6.41
C HIS A 304 -18.81 -11.56 -6.44
N ILE A 305 -19.05 -10.94 -5.27
CA ILE A 305 -19.34 -9.50 -5.19
C ILE A 305 -18.17 -8.69 -5.75
N CYS A 306 -16.94 -8.93 -5.27
CA CYS A 306 -15.79 -8.14 -5.70
C CYS A 306 -15.47 -8.34 -7.20
N LEU A 307 -15.58 -9.56 -7.75
CA LEU A 307 -15.36 -9.80 -9.18
C LEU A 307 -16.48 -9.19 -10.06
N LEU A 308 -17.75 -9.37 -9.68
CA LEU A 308 -18.88 -8.84 -10.45
C LEU A 308 -18.87 -7.31 -10.47
N THR A 309 -18.58 -6.66 -9.35
CA THR A 309 -18.40 -5.21 -9.28
C THR A 309 -17.34 -4.72 -10.28
N LEU A 310 -16.16 -5.35 -10.31
CA LEU A 310 -15.10 -4.98 -11.25
C LEU A 310 -15.52 -5.23 -12.71
N LEU A 311 -16.24 -6.33 -12.99
CA LEU A 311 -16.72 -6.65 -14.34
C LEU A 311 -17.82 -5.70 -14.83
N PHE A 312 -18.81 -5.35 -14.00
CA PHE A 312 -19.86 -4.42 -14.38
C PHE A 312 -19.32 -2.99 -14.55
N HIS A 313 -18.38 -2.55 -13.72
CA HIS A 313 -17.75 -1.23 -13.86
C HIS A 313 -17.00 -1.04 -15.20
N ILE A 314 -16.41 -2.10 -15.78
CA ILE A 314 -15.81 -2.05 -17.13
C ILE A 314 -16.76 -2.52 -18.25
N GLY A 315 -18.03 -2.81 -17.94
CA GLY A 315 -18.99 -3.38 -18.88
C GLY A 315 -18.46 -4.65 -19.56
N GLY A 316 -17.90 -5.58 -18.78
CA GLY A 316 -17.01 -6.63 -19.27
C GLY A 316 -17.68 -7.85 -19.91
N PHE A 317 -19.00 -7.99 -19.79
CA PHE A 317 -19.76 -9.07 -20.42
C PHE A 317 -19.96 -8.83 -21.93
N LYS A 318 -20.00 -9.91 -22.71
CA LYS A 318 -20.16 -9.86 -24.17
C LYS A 318 -21.63 -9.69 -24.56
N SER A 319 -21.92 -8.74 -25.45
CA SER A 319 -23.20 -8.66 -26.16
C SER A 319 -23.03 -9.01 -27.63
N ILE A 320 -24.09 -9.56 -28.22
CA ILE A 320 -24.28 -9.71 -29.68
C ILE A 320 -25.41 -8.78 -30.16
N SER A 321 -26.36 -8.40 -29.29
CA SER A 321 -27.48 -7.56 -29.67
C SER A 321 -27.19 -6.08 -29.40
N THR A 322 -27.49 -5.25 -30.40
CA THR A 322 -27.39 -3.78 -30.34
C THR A 322 -28.64 -3.11 -29.76
N SER A 323 -29.75 -3.86 -29.62
CA SER A 323 -31.08 -3.33 -29.24
C SER A 323 -31.86 -4.21 -28.25
N GLY A 324 -31.44 -5.45 -28.03
CA GLY A 324 -32.03 -6.37 -27.05
C GLY A 324 -31.42 -6.22 -25.64
N PRO A 325 -31.98 -6.91 -24.63
CA PRO A 325 -31.50 -6.84 -23.25
C PRO A 325 -30.09 -7.45 -23.10
N VAL A 326 -29.13 -6.63 -22.67
CA VAL A 326 -27.74 -7.00 -22.41
C VAL A 326 -27.52 -7.29 -20.91
N LEU A 327 -26.59 -8.19 -20.59
CA LEU A 327 -26.10 -8.43 -19.23
C LEU A 327 -25.11 -7.32 -18.82
N ASP A 328 -25.67 -6.19 -18.37
CA ASP A 328 -24.93 -4.97 -18.02
C ASP A 328 -25.04 -4.59 -16.53
N CYS A 329 -25.94 -5.21 -15.77
CA CYS A 329 -26.17 -4.93 -14.34
C CYS A 329 -26.50 -6.20 -13.51
N ALA A 330 -26.46 -6.06 -12.19
CA ALA A 330 -26.67 -7.17 -11.24
C ALA A 330 -28.11 -7.70 -11.22
N GLU A 331 -29.11 -6.83 -11.41
CA GLU A 331 -30.54 -7.19 -11.45
C GLU A 331 -30.82 -8.21 -12.57
N LYS A 332 -30.23 -7.98 -13.75
CA LYS A 332 -30.34 -8.87 -14.91
C LYS A 332 -29.60 -10.19 -14.69
N LEU A 333 -28.48 -10.18 -13.96
CA LEU A 333 -27.75 -11.38 -13.58
C LEU A 333 -28.57 -12.29 -12.66
N TYR A 334 -29.10 -11.75 -11.55
CA TYR A 334 -29.85 -12.54 -10.57
C TYR A 334 -31.30 -12.86 -11.01
N SER A 335 -31.81 -12.14 -12.02
CA SER A 335 -33.03 -12.50 -12.76
C SER A 335 -32.82 -13.61 -13.81
N ALA A 336 -31.57 -13.88 -14.22
CA ALA A 336 -31.29 -14.83 -15.29
C ALA A 336 -31.56 -16.28 -14.89
N LYS A 337 -31.96 -17.10 -15.87
CA LYS A 337 -32.21 -18.54 -15.71
C LYS A 337 -31.34 -19.34 -16.68
N VAL A 338 -30.98 -20.56 -16.27
CA VAL A 338 -30.41 -21.56 -17.19
C VAL A 338 -31.54 -22.11 -18.04
N LEU A 339 -31.46 -21.96 -19.36
CA LEU A 339 -32.49 -22.41 -20.32
C LEU A 339 -32.83 -23.90 -20.14
N ASP A 340 -34.06 -24.29 -20.44
CA ASP A 340 -34.49 -25.68 -20.36
C ASP A 340 -33.77 -26.55 -21.40
N GLY A 341 -33.57 -27.82 -21.03
CA GLY A 341 -32.63 -28.73 -21.69
C GLY A 341 -31.14 -28.48 -21.34
N LYS A 342 -30.77 -27.37 -20.69
CA LYS A 342 -29.39 -27.12 -20.23
C LYS A 342 -29.21 -27.33 -18.72
N GLY A 343 -28.09 -27.96 -18.35
CA GLY A 343 -27.60 -28.01 -16.97
C GLY A 343 -26.82 -26.75 -16.55
N GLN A 344 -26.26 -25.99 -17.50
CA GLN A 344 -25.49 -24.78 -17.23
C GLN A 344 -25.60 -23.74 -18.35
N GLN A 345 -25.33 -22.47 -18.02
CA GLN A 345 -25.29 -21.35 -18.96
C GLN A 345 -24.06 -20.47 -18.65
N PRO A 346 -22.99 -20.54 -19.47
CA PRO A 346 -21.82 -19.67 -19.34
C PRO A 346 -22.15 -18.20 -19.58
N LEU A 347 -21.42 -17.32 -18.89
CA LEU A 347 -21.50 -15.86 -19.00
C LEU A 347 -20.20 -15.36 -19.65
N LEU A 348 -20.25 -15.12 -20.96
CA LEU A 348 -19.05 -14.79 -21.74
C LEU A 348 -18.60 -13.36 -21.49
N LEU A 349 -17.29 -13.17 -21.34
CA LEU A 349 -16.64 -11.87 -21.31
C LEU A 349 -16.28 -11.40 -22.72
N LYS A 350 -16.07 -10.10 -22.91
CA LYS A 350 -15.64 -9.54 -24.20
C LYS A 350 -14.24 -10.03 -24.58
N ASP A 351 -14.04 -10.29 -25.87
CA ASP A 351 -12.79 -10.85 -26.38
C ASP A 351 -11.58 -9.93 -26.11
N GLU A 352 -11.78 -8.61 -26.22
CA GLU A 352 -10.79 -7.56 -25.91
C GLU A 352 -10.28 -7.58 -24.45
N LEU A 353 -11.03 -8.19 -23.53
CA LEU A 353 -10.67 -8.31 -22.13
C LEU A 353 -9.95 -9.62 -21.80
N LEU A 354 -10.07 -10.67 -22.62
CA LEU A 354 -9.57 -12.01 -22.31
C LEU A 354 -8.07 -12.02 -22.00
N ASP A 355 -7.29 -11.23 -22.74
CA ASP A 355 -5.85 -11.05 -22.53
C ASP A 355 -5.47 -10.00 -21.47
N LYS A 356 -6.42 -9.30 -20.85
CA LYS A 356 -6.15 -8.25 -19.85
C LYS A 356 -5.98 -8.83 -18.44
N PHE A 357 -5.22 -8.16 -17.57
CA PHE A 357 -5.02 -8.62 -16.18
C PHE A 357 -6.23 -8.30 -15.30
N VAL A 358 -6.68 -9.29 -14.51
CA VAL A 358 -7.68 -9.11 -13.43
C VAL A 358 -7.10 -8.26 -12.29
N PHE A 359 -5.79 -8.37 -12.05
CA PHE A 359 -5.07 -7.61 -11.01
C PHE A 359 -4.20 -6.53 -11.64
N CYS A 360 -4.82 -5.44 -12.09
CA CYS A 360 -4.16 -4.38 -12.84
C CYS A 360 -3.67 -3.21 -11.96
N GLN A 361 -2.86 -2.34 -12.55
CA GLN A 361 -2.53 -1.03 -11.99
C GLN A 361 -3.61 0.00 -12.34
N ALA A 362 -3.65 1.09 -11.60
CA ALA A 362 -4.33 2.31 -12.00
C ALA A 362 -3.43 3.50 -11.66
N GLU A 363 -3.37 4.47 -12.57
CA GLU A 363 -2.40 5.56 -12.56
C GLU A 363 -3.12 6.91 -12.42
N PRO A 364 -2.73 7.79 -11.47
CA PRO A 364 -3.31 9.13 -11.37
C PRO A 364 -2.97 9.97 -12.61
N THR A 365 -3.99 10.57 -13.22
CA THR A 365 -3.88 11.49 -14.38
C THR A 365 -3.92 12.94 -13.88
N SER A 366 -4.15 13.90 -14.79
CA SER A 366 -4.44 15.31 -14.46
C SER A 366 -5.92 15.57 -14.12
N THR A 367 -6.81 14.61 -14.38
CA THR A 367 -8.27 14.76 -14.31
C THR A 367 -8.96 13.64 -13.53
N GLY A 368 -8.20 12.87 -12.74
CA GLY A 368 -8.66 11.67 -12.03
C GLY A 368 -7.62 10.55 -12.10
N PHE A 369 -8.04 9.37 -12.56
CA PHE A 369 -7.16 8.21 -12.76
C PHE A 369 -7.49 7.45 -14.04
N LYS A 370 -6.57 6.58 -14.47
CA LYS A 370 -6.77 5.60 -15.54
C LYS A 370 -6.58 4.18 -14.99
N ILE A 371 -7.53 3.29 -15.25
CA ILE A 371 -7.38 1.85 -15.00
C ILE A 371 -6.54 1.27 -16.15
N CYS A 372 -5.38 0.70 -15.83
CA CYS A 372 -4.40 0.21 -16.80
C CYS A 372 -4.43 -1.32 -16.85
N LEU A 373 -5.50 -1.88 -17.43
CA LEU A 373 -5.76 -3.34 -17.48
C LEU A 373 -4.62 -4.17 -18.13
N ASP A 374 -3.83 -3.57 -19.02
CA ASP A 374 -2.62 -4.17 -19.61
C ASP A 374 -1.41 -4.20 -18.67
N GLN A 375 -1.38 -3.36 -17.63
CA GLN A 375 -0.32 -3.31 -16.63
C GLN A 375 -0.72 -4.08 -15.37
N ARG A 376 -0.07 -5.21 -15.11
CA ARG A 376 -0.27 -5.97 -13.86
C ARG A 376 0.20 -5.23 -12.61
N MET A 377 -0.52 -5.37 -11.49
CA MET A 377 -0.02 -5.07 -10.15
C MET A 377 1.33 -5.75 -9.86
N THR A 378 2.24 -5.02 -9.20
CA THR A 378 3.50 -5.61 -8.75
C THR A 378 3.32 -6.35 -7.40
N PRO A 379 4.03 -7.47 -7.17
CA PRO A 379 3.99 -8.15 -5.86
C PRO A 379 4.43 -7.26 -4.69
N SER A 380 5.25 -6.23 -4.94
CA SER A 380 5.65 -5.21 -3.97
C SER A 380 4.52 -4.26 -3.60
N MET A 381 3.62 -3.88 -4.53
CA MET A 381 2.42 -3.10 -4.20
C MET A 381 1.52 -3.87 -3.22
N VAL A 382 1.18 -5.13 -3.53
CA VAL A 382 0.37 -5.97 -2.64
C VAL A 382 1.04 -6.18 -1.29
N SER A 383 2.33 -6.53 -1.28
CA SER A 383 3.07 -6.75 -0.02
C SER A 383 3.22 -5.50 0.84
N SER A 384 3.26 -4.31 0.22
CA SER A 384 3.28 -3.03 0.95
C SER A 384 1.90 -2.64 1.47
N ARG A 385 0.83 -2.95 0.71
CA ARG A 385 -0.56 -2.73 1.14
C ARG A 385 -0.94 -3.65 2.29
N MET A 386 -0.66 -4.95 2.18
CA MET A 386 -0.95 -5.90 3.26
C MET A 386 -0.22 -5.55 4.56
N ARG A 387 1.07 -5.15 4.46
CA ARG A 387 1.80 -4.64 5.63
C ARG A 387 1.09 -3.44 6.25
N ARG A 388 0.76 -2.42 5.46
CA ARG A 388 0.15 -1.18 5.96
C ARG A 388 -1.23 -1.43 6.58
N ALA A 389 -2.03 -2.30 5.97
CA ALA A 389 -3.29 -2.76 6.55
C ALA A 389 -3.07 -3.48 7.89
N GLY A 390 -2.11 -4.41 7.97
CA GLY A 390 -1.85 -5.16 9.20
C GLY A 390 -1.26 -4.31 10.33
N GLU A 391 -0.50 -3.27 9.99
CA GLU A 391 -0.11 -2.20 10.92
C GLU A 391 -1.37 -1.48 11.48
N ILE A 392 -2.35 -1.15 10.63
CA ILE A 392 -3.61 -0.49 11.04
C ILE A 392 -4.53 -1.42 11.84
N THR A 393 -4.63 -2.70 11.47
CA THR A 393 -5.36 -3.75 12.22
C THR A 393 -4.71 -4.04 13.58
N GLY A 394 -3.54 -3.47 13.89
CA GLY A 394 -2.87 -3.65 15.17
C GLY A 394 -2.26 -5.04 15.36
N PHE A 395 -2.04 -5.83 14.29
CA PHE A 395 -1.38 -7.13 14.39
C PHE A 395 0.07 -7.01 14.89
N GLU A 396 0.53 -7.96 15.71
CA GLU A 396 1.95 -8.03 16.10
C GLU A 396 2.86 -8.40 14.91
N GLU A 397 2.44 -9.38 14.10
CA GLU A 397 3.22 -9.86 12.96
C GLU A 397 2.80 -9.19 11.64
N VAL A 398 3.79 -8.70 10.89
CA VAL A 398 3.59 -8.03 9.59
C VAL A 398 2.84 -8.90 8.57
N ALA A 399 1.58 -8.57 8.31
CA ALA A 399 0.77 -9.25 7.30
C ALA A 399 1.43 -9.20 5.90
N HIS A 400 1.41 -10.34 5.20
CA HIS A 400 1.94 -10.49 3.84
C HIS A 400 1.20 -11.62 3.08
N PRO A 401 1.23 -11.64 1.73
CA PRO A 401 0.45 -12.59 0.93
C PRO A 401 0.69 -14.10 1.20
N TYR A 402 1.76 -14.45 1.92
CA TYR A 402 2.03 -15.85 2.29
C TYR A 402 1.28 -16.32 3.54
N ASN A 403 0.77 -15.44 4.43
CA ASN A 403 -0.02 -15.88 5.59
C ASN A 403 -1.29 -16.63 5.15
N LEU A 404 -1.97 -16.08 4.13
CA LEU A 404 -3.14 -16.66 3.46
C LEU A 404 -2.85 -18.06 2.90
N ARG A 405 -1.72 -18.21 2.20
CA ARG A 405 -1.28 -19.51 1.65
C ARG A 405 -0.84 -20.51 2.72
N TYR A 406 -0.36 -20.09 3.88
CA TYR A 406 -0.08 -21.01 5.00
C TYR A 406 -1.39 -21.49 5.64
N ALA A 407 -2.31 -20.57 5.94
CA ALA A 407 -3.62 -20.89 6.51
C ALA A 407 -4.46 -21.79 5.59
N GLY A 408 -4.64 -21.42 4.31
CA GLY A 408 -5.40 -22.23 3.35
C GLY A 408 -4.77 -23.61 3.12
N ALA A 409 -3.44 -23.71 3.06
CA ALA A 409 -2.76 -25.01 3.00
C ALA A 409 -3.00 -25.87 4.25
N LYS A 410 -3.13 -25.25 5.43
CA LYS A 410 -3.43 -25.94 6.69
C LYS A 410 -4.90 -26.34 6.81
N ALA A 411 -5.82 -25.51 6.33
CA ALA A 411 -7.23 -25.87 6.19
C ALA A 411 -7.41 -27.10 5.26
N PHE A 412 -6.70 -27.14 4.12
CA PHE A 412 -6.67 -28.31 3.24
C PHE A 412 -5.98 -29.53 3.88
N ASN A 413 -5.09 -29.34 4.86
CA ASN A 413 -4.45 -30.45 5.59
C ASN A 413 -5.35 -31.05 6.67
N ASN A 414 -6.27 -30.26 7.22
CA ASN A 414 -7.09 -30.61 8.37
C ASN A 414 -8.55 -30.93 7.98
N SER A 415 -8.88 -30.91 6.68
CA SER A 415 -10.21 -31.23 6.15
C SER A 415 -10.33 -32.72 5.83
N GLU A 416 -11.41 -33.35 6.27
CA GLU A 416 -11.73 -34.75 5.95
C GLU A 416 -12.09 -34.95 4.47
N GLU A 417 -12.50 -33.88 3.76
CA GLU A 417 -12.82 -33.91 2.33
C GLU A 417 -11.56 -33.89 1.44
N VAL A 418 -10.42 -33.39 1.95
CA VAL A 418 -9.22 -33.13 1.15
C VAL A 418 -8.12 -34.14 1.45
N THR A 419 -8.05 -35.21 0.64
CA THR A 419 -6.99 -36.21 0.73
C THR A 419 -5.58 -35.62 0.53
N GLU A 420 -4.54 -36.26 1.06
CA GLU A 420 -3.14 -35.83 0.89
C GLU A 420 -2.76 -35.67 -0.59
N ALA A 421 -3.24 -36.56 -1.46
CA ALA A 421 -3.04 -36.48 -2.91
C ALA A 421 -3.69 -35.22 -3.50
N LEU A 422 -4.94 -34.92 -3.13
CA LEU A 422 -5.65 -33.73 -3.59
C LEU A 422 -5.00 -32.43 -3.05
N GLN A 423 -4.56 -32.43 -1.78
CA GLN A 423 -3.80 -31.33 -1.19
C GLN A 423 -2.49 -31.06 -1.96
N ASN A 424 -1.72 -32.12 -2.26
CA ASN A 424 -0.50 -32.02 -3.05
C ASN A 424 -0.77 -31.48 -4.47
N VAL A 425 -1.87 -31.88 -5.12
CA VAL A 425 -2.33 -31.30 -6.40
C VAL A 425 -2.64 -29.82 -6.23
N MET A 426 -3.56 -29.44 -5.33
CA MET A 426 -4.02 -28.06 -5.10
C MET A 426 -2.85 -27.11 -4.79
N LEU A 427 -1.96 -27.51 -3.88
CA LEU A 427 -0.78 -26.72 -3.51
C LEU A 427 0.36 -26.82 -4.53
N GLN A 428 0.28 -27.74 -5.48
CA GLN A 428 1.31 -28.14 -6.44
C GLN A 428 2.63 -28.46 -5.76
N HIS A 429 2.57 -29.41 -4.84
CA HIS A 429 3.71 -30.09 -4.24
C HIS A 429 3.92 -31.41 -4.97
N ALA A 430 5.10 -32.02 -4.86
CA ALA A 430 5.38 -33.34 -5.44
C ALA A 430 5.39 -34.46 -4.38
N ASP A 431 5.36 -34.07 -3.10
CA ASP A 431 5.57 -34.92 -1.93
C ASP A 431 5.20 -34.08 -0.68
N ILE A 432 4.45 -34.65 0.27
CA ILE A 432 3.95 -34.00 1.50
C ILE A 432 5.04 -33.44 2.42
N ARG A 433 6.29 -33.92 2.33
CA ARG A 433 7.46 -33.33 3.00
C ARG A 433 7.67 -31.88 2.57
N THR A 434 7.16 -31.48 1.40
CA THR A 434 7.10 -30.08 0.95
C THR A 434 6.17 -29.23 1.82
N PHE A 435 5.01 -29.77 2.20
CA PHE A 435 4.10 -29.15 3.17
C PHE A 435 4.78 -29.08 4.55
N VAL A 436 5.20 -30.22 5.11
CA VAL A 436 5.85 -30.31 6.44
C VAL A 436 7.01 -29.30 6.57
N LYS A 437 7.94 -29.28 5.62
CA LYS A 437 9.15 -28.44 5.66
C LYS A 437 8.89 -26.94 5.50
N HIS A 438 7.80 -26.54 4.83
CA HIS A 438 7.58 -25.14 4.44
C HIS A 438 6.31 -24.50 5.00
N TYR A 439 5.27 -25.27 5.31
CA TYR A 439 3.91 -24.84 5.65
C TYR A 439 3.43 -25.29 7.03
N GLN A 440 4.13 -26.21 7.70
CA GLN A 440 3.83 -26.49 9.11
C GLN A 440 4.18 -25.24 9.95
N VAL A 441 3.18 -24.72 10.67
CA VAL A 441 3.24 -23.55 11.55
C VAL A 441 2.33 -23.82 12.74
N ASP A 442 2.92 -23.78 13.94
CA ASP A 442 2.30 -23.91 15.27
C ASP A 442 1.41 -25.16 15.49
N VAL A 443 1.35 -25.63 16.75
CA VAL A 443 0.42 -26.70 17.14
C VAL A 443 -0.88 -26.04 17.59
N ASP A 444 -1.88 -26.06 16.72
CA ASP A 444 -3.17 -25.36 16.85
C ASP A 444 -4.32 -26.27 17.31
N VAL A 445 -4.03 -27.52 17.64
CA VAL A 445 -4.98 -28.48 18.21
C VAL A 445 -4.84 -28.55 19.72
N ASP A 446 -5.95 -28.81 20.42
CA ASP A 446 -5.94 -29.03 21.87
C ASP A 446 -5.35 -30.41 22.21
N ALA A 447 -4.02 -30.49 22.19
CA ALA A 447 -3.25 -31.68 22.53
C ALA A 447 -3.52 -32.15 23.98
N GLN A 448 -3.86 -31.25 24.91
CA GLN A 448 -4.18 -31.62 26.29
C GLN A 448 -5.54 -32.32 26.36
N GLY A 449 -6.57 -31.75 25.74
CA GLY A 449 -7.91 -32.33 25.66
C GLY A 449 -7.94 -33.66 24.91
N ILE A 450 -7.17 -33.78 23.82
CA ILE A 450 -6.97 -35.03 23.07
C ILE A 450 -6.34 -36.11 23.96
N VAL A 451 -5.19 -35.83 24.60
CA VAL A 451 -4.48 -36.83 25.42
C VAL A 451 -5.29 -37.22 26.66
N ARG A 452 -6.01 -36.28 27.28
CA ARG A 452 -6.84 -36.54 28.47
C ARG A 452 -8.25 -37.06 28.15
N LYS A 453 -8.66 -37.06 26.88
CA LYS A 453 -10.02 -37.40 26.40
C LYS A 453 -11.14 -36.56 27.03
N THR A 454 -10.86 -35.30 27.36
CA THR A 454 -11.79 -34.39 28.08
C THR A 454 -12.65 -33.53 27.15
N GLY A 455 -12.85 -33.94 25.90
CA GLY A 455 -13.27 -33.04 24.82
C GLY A 455 -12.10 -32.20 24.30
N SER A 456 -12.33 -31.39 23.27
CA SER A 456 -11.29 -30.61 22.59
C SER A 456 -11.64 -29.13 22.50
N GLN A 457 -10.74 -28.26 22.93
CA GLN A 457 -10.82 -26.80 22.79
C GLN A 457 -10.07 -26.29 21.55
N THR A 458 -9.94 -27.11 20.49
CA THR A 458 -9.13 -26.78 19.30
C THR A 458 -9.45 -25.41 18.69
N ALA A 459 -10.72 -24.98 18.66
CA ALA A 459 -11.08 -23.64 18.17
C ALA A 459 -10.42 -22.49 18.98
N LEU A 460 -10.30 -22.64 20.31
CA LEU A 460 -9.63 -21.67 21.18
C LEU A 460 -8.10 -21.70 21.00
N VAL A 461 -7.52 -22.89 20.82
CA VAL A 461 -6.08 -23.05 20.55
C VAL A 461 -5.71 -22.52 19.16
N GLN A 462 -6.58 -22.71 18.16
CA GLN A 462 -6.47 -22.14 16.83
C GLN A 462 -6.56 -20.61 16.87
N PHE A 463 -7.51 -20.03 17.62
CA PHE A 463 -7.58 -18.59 17.85
C PHE A 463 -6.30 -18.06 18.51
N ALA A 464 -5.81 -18.68 19.58
CA ALA A 464 -4.52 -18.31 20.20
C ALA A 464 -3.30 -18.46 19.24
N CYS A 465 -3.43 -19.26 18.18
CA CYS A 465 -2.44 -19.38 17.11
C CYS A 465 -2.62 -18.38 15.96
N SER A 466 -3.77 -17.68 15.87
CA SER A 466 -4.18 -16.81 14.76
C SER A 466 -3.43 -15.48 14.73
N MET A 467 -3.73 -14.62 13.74
CA MET A 467 -3.27 -13.23 13.75
C MET A 467 -4.18 -12.30 14.58
N SER A 468 -5.49 -12.52 14.60
CA SER A 468 -6.47 -11.74 15.36
C SER A 468 -6.27 -11.78 16.88
N ALA A 469 -5.76 -12.89 17.44
CA ALA A 469 -5.37 -12.93 18.86
C ALA A 469 -4.19 -11.98 19.22
N SER A 470 -3.57 -11.32 18.23
CA SER A 470 -2.55 -10.28 18.43
C SER A 470 -3.04 -8.86 18.14
N ILE A 471 -4.34 -8.65 17.85
CA ILE A 471 -4.91 -7.33 17.58
C ILE A 471 -4.80 -6.43 18.81
N ASP A 472 -4.30 -5.23 18.57
CA ASP A 472 -4.15 -4.19 19.57
C ASP A 472 -4.20 -2.80 18.89
N PRO A 473 -5.31 -2.04 19.02
CA PRO A 473 -5.46 -0.70 18.43
C PRO A 473 -4.44 0.34 18.92
N ASN A 474 -3.77 0.09 20.06
CA ASN A 474 -2.75 0.98 20.60
C ASN A 474 -1.34 0.70 20.05
N ARG A 475 -1.13 -0.41 19.34
CA ARG A 475 0.18 -0.88 18.88
C ARG A 475 0.91 0.19 18.02
N PRO A 476 2.08 0.70 18.43
CA PRO A 476 2.66 1.93 17.87
C PRO A 476 3.37 1.71 16.52
N TYR A 477 2.61 1.67 15.42
CA TYR A 477 3.15 1.65 14.06
C TYR A 477 3.52 3.05 13.50
N LYS A 478 2.99 4.13 14.10
CA LYS A 478 3.23 5.52 13.72
C LYS A 478 3.89 6.30 14.87
N LEU A 479 4.80 7.20 14.52
CA LEU A 479 5.42 8.14 15.47
C LEU A 479 4.49 9.33 15.71
N SER A 480 4.51 9.87 16.92
CA SER A 480 3.80 11.11 17.25
C SER A 480 4.33 12.30 16.42
N PRO A 481 3.57 13.39 16.27
CA PRO A 481 4.06 14.62 15.63
C PRO A 481 5.31 15.20 16.32
N GLU A 482 5.55 14.88 17.58
CA GLU A 482 6.71 15.35 18.36
C GLU A 482 7.94 14.49 18.13
N GLU A 483 7.82 13.17 18.18
CA GLU A 483 8.88 12.24 17.79
C GLU A 483 9.28 12.44 16.31
N SER A 484 8.28 12.56 15.44
CA SER A 484 8.43 12.84 14.01
C SER A 484 9.18 14.17 13.73
N ARG A 485 9.11 15.12 14.68
CA ARG A 485 9.87 16.39 14.69
C ARG A 485 11.25 16.24 15.34
N SER A 486 11.39 15.54 16.47
CA SER A 486 12.64 15.43 17.23
C SER A 486 13.77 14.78 16.42
N LEU A 487 13.43 13.81 15.55
CA LEU A 487 14.36 13.16 14.63
C LEU A 487 15.10 14.11 13.67
N ASN A 488 14.64 15.36 13.49
CA ASN A 488 15.37 16.36 12.70
C ASN A 488 16.59 16.94 13.44
N TYR A 489 16.63 16.86 14.77
CA TYR A 489 17.71 17.43 15.57
C TYR A 489 18.89 16.47 15.82
N LEU A 490 18.71 15.18 15.53
CA LEU A 490 19.74 14.14 15.64
C LEU A 490 21.02 14.53 14.89
N PRO A 491 22.23 14.35 15.47
CA PRO A 491 23.49 14.77 14.83
C PRO A 491 23.71 14.22 13.42
N VAL A 492 23.41 12.93 13.19
CA VAL A 492 23.52 12.27 11.89
C VAL A 492 22.55 12.83 10.83
N VAL A 493 21.42 13.36 11.27
CA VAL A 493 20.42 13.99 10.40
C VAL A 493 20.81 15.44 10.12
N ARG A 494 21.28 16.17 11.14
CA ARG A 494 21.77 17.55 11.02
C ARG A 494 22.95 17.64 10.04
N GLY A 495 24.00 16.86 10.23
CA GLY A 495 25.16 16.84 9.31
C GLY A 495 24.80 16.50 7.85
N ARG A 496 23.73 15.72 7.62
CA ARG A 496 23.18 15.47 6.26
C ARG A 496 22.37 16.66 5.73
N GLN A 497 21.70 17.43 6.58
CA GLN A 497 21.08 18.72 6.21
C GLN A 497 22.15 19.75 5.85
N ASP A 498 23.21 19.84 6.63
CA ASP A 498 24.33 20.76 6.40
C ASP A 498 25.06 20.40 5.09
N THR A 499 25.26 19.10 4.82
CA THR A 499 25.75 18.59 3.53
C THR A 499 24.84 19.01 2.36
N VAL A 500 23.50 18.89 2.51
CA VAL A 500 22.53 19.30 1.49
C VAL A 500 22.57 20.81 1.25
N GLN A 501 22.72 21.62 2.30
CA GLN A 501 22.89 23.07 2.17
C GLN A 501 24.20 23.42 1.46
N LYS A 502 25.33 22.78 1.80
CA LYS A 502 26.61 23.00 1.13
C LYS A 502 26.52 22.66 -0.36
N ARG A 503 26.02 21.47 -0.70
CA ARG A 503 25.79 21.06 -2.11
C ARG A 503 24.77 21.96 -2.83
N LYS A 504 23.84 22.61 -2.13
CA LYS A 504 22.92 23.58 -2.74
C LYS A 504 23.66 24.86 -3.14
N ARG A 505 24.48 25.43 -2.25
CA ARG A 505 25.32 26.60 -2.57
C ARG A 505 26.27 26.29 -3.73
N GLU A 506 26.99 25.16 -3.66
CA GLU A 506 27.89 24.71 -4.73
C GLU A 506 27.20 24.56 -6.10
N TRP A 507 25.89 24.28 -6.15
CA TRP A 507 25.11 24.30 -7.39
C TRP A 507 24.67 25.72 -7.77
N GLU A 508 24.17 26.53 -6.84
CA GLU A 508 23.79 27.94 -7.09
C GLU A 508 24.98 28.80 -7.57
N ASP A 509 26.17 28.59 -7.01
CA ASP A 509 27.43 29.22 -7.42
C ASP A 509 27.79 28.86 -8.87
N ARG A 510 27.61 27.58 -9.25
CA ARG A 510 27.87 27.06 -10.60
C ARG A 510 26.83 27.48 -11.63
N GLU A 511 25.57 27.54 -11.24
CA GLU A 511 24.48 28.09 -12.05
C GLU A 511 24.76 29.58 -12.34
N ALA A 512 25.27 30.34 -11.37
CA ALA A 512 25.72 31.71 -11.56
C ALA A 512 27.02 31.86 -12.38
N GLU A 513 27.96 30.90 -12.32
CA GLU A 513 29.10 30.81 -13.26
C GLU A 513 28.62 30.62 -14.70
N LEU A 514 27.72 29.65 -14.92
CA LEU A 514 27.13 29.35 -16.22
C LEU A 514 26.33 30.53 -16.79
N GLU A 515 25.56 31.25 -15.96
CA GLU A 515 24.91 32.49 -16.40
C GLU A 515 25.92 33.58 -16.80
N ARG A 516 27.05 33.71 -16.09
CA ARG A 516 28.10 34.69 -16.45
C ARG A 516 28.75 34.30 -17.78
N ALA A 517 29.07 33.03 -18.00
CA ALA A 517 29.59 32.54 -19.27
C ALA A 517 28.60 32.80 -20.43
N ASN A 518 27.32 32.48 -20.25
CA ASN A 518 26.27 32.77 -21.23
C ASN A 518 26.13 34.27 -21.52
N ARG A 519 26.19 35.15 -20.50
CA ARG A 519 26.13 36.62 -20.68
C ARG A 519 27.34 37.14 -21.46
N VAL A 520 28.54 36.62 -21.21
CA VAL A 520 29.74 36.98 -21.99
C VAL A 520 29.61 36.52 -23.45
N CYS A 521 29.26 35.25 -23.68
CA CYS A 521 29.08 34.72 -25.04
C CYS A 521 28.02 35.51 -25.82
N LYS A 522 26.88 35.82 -25.19
CA LYS A 522 25.82 36.62 -25.81
C LYS A 522 26.23 38.08 -26.09
N THR A 523 27.09 38.67 -25.27
CA THR A 523 27.59 40.04 -25.48
C THR A 523 28.60 40.09 -26.62
N SER A 524 29.54 39.13 -26.67
CA SER A 524 30.61 39.10 -27.68
C SER A 524 30.15 38.56 -29.04
N LEU A 525 29.22 37.60 -29.07
CA LEU A 525 28.87 36.84 -30.28
C LEU A 525 27.37 36.84 -30.63
N GLY A 526 26.49 37.38 -29.78
CA GLY A 526 25.03 37.39 -30.00
C GLY A 526 24.52 38.30 -31.13
N HIS A 527 25.40 38.70 -32.04
CA HIS A 527 25.11 39.37 -33.31
C HIS A 527 25.30 38.42 -34.52
N LEU A 528 25.79 37.20 -34.29
CA LEU A 528 25.91 36.12 -35.27
C LEU A 528 24.67 35.22 -35.21
N ASP A 529 24.27 34.69 -36.35
CA ASP A 529 23.21 33.68 -36.46
C ASP A 529 23.72 32.32 -35.96
N ASP A 530 22.87 31.50 -35.33
CA ASP A 530 23.28 30.30 -34.56
C ASP A 530 24.11 29.30 -35.41
N ARG A 531 23.82 29.22 -36.72
CA ARG A 531 24.55 28.38 -37.67
C ARG A 531 25.95 28.91 -37.96
N VAL A 532 26.09 30.22 -38.12
CA VAL A 532 27.37 30.91 -38.33
C VAL A 532 28.20 30.91 -37.04
N LEU A 533 27.54 31.00 -35.89
CA LEU A 533 28.16 30.88 -34.56
C LEU A 533 28.87 29.52 -34.40
N ALA A 534 28.17 28.42 -34.73
CA ALA A 534 28.71 27.07 -34.66
C ALA A 534 29.85 26.83 -35.67
N GLU A 535 29.72 27.31 -36.90
CA GLU A 535 30.76 27.17 -37.94
C GLU A 535 32.00 28.05 -37.67
N SER A 536 31.86 29.15 -36.91
CA SER A 536 32.94 30.15 -36.70
C SER A 536 33.60 30.12 -35.32
N ASN A 537 32.95 29.57 -34.28
CA ASN A 537 33.44 29.61 -32.90
C ASN A 537 33.18 28.30 -32.10
N PRO A 538 33.49 27.10 -32.63
CA PRO A 538 33.17 25.83 -31.95
C PRO A 538 33.80 25.72 -30.56
N GLU A 539 35.02 26.22 -30.38
CA GLU A 539 35.76 26.25 -29.11
C GLU A 539 34.98 26.99 -28.00
N VAL A 540 34.19 28.01 -28.36
CA VAL A 540 33.39 28.78 -27.38
C VAL A 540 32.18 27.97 -26.93
N LEU A 541 31.60 27.14 -27.82
CA LEU A 541 30.48 26.25 -27.49
C LEU A 541 30.93 25.09 -26.61
N GLU A 542 32.05 24.45 -26.93
CA GLU A 542 32.66 23.38 -26.11
C GLU A 542 32.99 23.89 -24.69
N ARG A 543 33.63 25.06 -24.59
CA ARG A 543 33.94 25.70 -23.30
C ARG A 543 32.67 26.08 -22.52
N LEU A 544 31.56 26.42 -23.20
CA LEU A 544 30.26 26.65 -22.57
C LEU A 544 29.61 25.34 -22.09
N GLU A 545 29.73 24.26 -22.87
CA GLU A 545 29.26 22.92 -22.51
C GLU A 545 29.93 22.40 -21.22
N VAL A 546 31.23 22.67 -21.04
CA VAL A 546 31.93 22.40 -19.77
C VAL A 546 31.31 23.14 -18.57
N PHE A 547 30.73 24.34 -18.73
CA PHE A 547 29.95 25.00 -17.66
C PHE A 547 28.57 24.35 -17.47
N HIS A 548 27.92 23.87 -18.54
CA HIS A 548 26.68 23.11 -18.43
C HIS A 548 26.90 21.81 -17.64
N ASP A 549 27.94 21.04 -17.98
CA ASP A 549 28.30 19.78 -17.31
C ASP A 549 28.67 19.98 -15.84
N ARG A 550 29.51 20.96 -15.53
CA ARG A 550 29.86 21.33 -14.13
C ARG A 550 28.63 21.72 -13.31
N THR A 551 27.61 22.31 -13.94
CA THR A 551 26.34 22.64 -13.30
C THR A 551 25.45 21.42 -13.15
N ALA A 552 25.39 20.53 -14.15
CA ALA A 552 24.68 19.26 -14.10
C ALA A 552 25.25 18.30 -13.04
N GLU A 553 26.57 18.23 -12.89
CA GLU A 553 27.24 17.46 -11.84
C GLU A 553 26.89 18.00 -10.44
N ALA A 554 27.03 19.31 -10.22
CA ALA A 554 26.69 19.95 -8.94
C ALA A 554 25.22 19.71 -8.56
N LYS A 555 24.31 19.84 -9.53
CA LYS A 555 22.88 19.52 -9.40
C LYS A 555 22.63 18.04 -9.13
N SER A 556 23.41 17.14 -9.72
CA SER A 556 23.37 15.69 -9.46
C SER A 556 23.82 15.35 -8.03
N GLU A 557 24.92 15.95 -7.56
CA GLU A 557 25.43 15.79 -6.20
C GLU A 557 24.47 16.39 -5.15
N HIS A 558 23.84 17.53 -5.44
CA HIS A 558 22.76 18.07 -4.61
C HIS A 558 21.57 17.10 -4.52
N ASN A 559 21.10 16.58 -5.66
CA ASN A 559 20.00 15.61 -5.72
C ASN A 559 20.34 14.30 -4.96
N LYS A 560 21.59 13.82 -5.08
CA LYS A 560 22.15 12.68 -4.35
C LYS A 560 22.17 12.95 -2.84
N ALA A 561 22.66 14.10 -2.38
CA ALA A 561 22.66 14.48 -0.96
C ALA A 561 21.21 14.57 -0.41
N THR A 562 20.29 15.18 -1.17
CA THR A 562 18.87 15.30 -0.81
C THR A 562 18.16 13.94 -0.77
N ARG A 563 18.59 12.97 -1.57
CA ARG A 563 18.17 11.57 -1.50
C ARG A 563 18.75 10.86 -0.27
N GLU A 564 20.03 11.05 0.04
CA GLU A 564 20.66 10.48 1.24
C GLU A 564 20.05 11.00 2.53
N LEU A 565 19.77 12.30 2.63
CA LEU A 565 19.08 12.91 3.76
C LEU A 565 17.69 12.31 3.97
N ARG A 566 16.89 12.19 2.89
CA ARG A 566 15.57 11.51 2.96
C ARG A 566 15.71 10.06 3.43
N ASN A 567 16.73 9.33 2.95
CA ASN A 567 17.01 7.96 3.37
C ASN A 567 17.52 7.84 4.81
N GLU A 568 18.22 8.84 5.35
CA GLU A 568 18.63 8.90 6.76
C GLU A 568 17.43 9.18 7.67
N LYS A 569 16.63 10.22 7.36
CA LYS A 569 15.38 10.49 8.09
C LYS A 569 14.44 9.28 8.08
N GLN A 570 14.38 8.51 6.98
CA GLN A 570 13.60 7.27 6.95
C GLN A 570 14.20 6.16 7.85
N ARG A 571 15.53 6.01 7.88
CA ARG A 571 16.19 5.01 8.73
C ARG A 571 16.01 5.32 10.22
N GLN A 572 16.13 6.58 10.63
CA GLN A 572 15.90 6.98 12.01
C GLN A 572 14.42 6.83 12.42
N ARG A 573 13.45 7.15 11.52
CA ARG A 573 12.02 6.84 11.76
C ARG A 573 11.76 5.34 11.93
N ASN A 574 12.25 4.52 11.01
CA ASN A 574 12.17 3.05 11.10
C ASN A 574 13.01 2.46 12.24
N ARG A 575 13.86 3.25 12.91
CA ARG A 575 14.57 2.86 14.14
C ARG A 575 13.67 3.14 15.34
N GLN A 576 13.24 4.38 15.51
CA GLN A 576 12.35 4.80 16.60
C GLN A 576 11.07 3.95 16.66
N ILE A 577 10.41 3.68 15.54
CA ILE A 577 9.19 2.83 15.51
C ILE A 577 9.48 1.42 16.06
N ARG A 578 10.64 0.84 15.77
CA ARG A 578 11.01 -0.48 16.32
C ARG A 578 11.41 -0.43 17.79
N GLU A 579 12.08 0.64 18.22
CA GLU A 579 12.42 0.83 19.64
C GLU A 579 11.17 1.10 20.48
N ASN A 580 10.18 1.81 19.93
CA ASN A 580 8.86 1.98 20.53
C ASN A 580 8.06 0.65 20.55
N LEU A 581 8.02 -0.11 19.46
CA LEU A 581 7.34 -1.41 19.40
C LEU A 581 7.97 -2.44 20.35
N GLU A 582 9.29 -2.48 20.46
CA GLU A 582 10.00 -3.36 21.40
C GLU A 582 9.68 -2.98 22.85
N ARG A 583 9.73 -1.68 23.18
CA ARG A 583 9.31 -1.22 24.51
C ARG A 583 7.86 -1.59 24.81
N TYR A 584 6.96 -1.28 23.87
CA TYR A 584 5.54 -1.55 23.96
C TYR A 584 5.24 -3.04 24.20
N LYS A 585 5.91 -3.94 23.47
CA LYS A 585 5.78 -5.39 23.66
C LYS A 585 6.15 -5.85 25.08
N ASN A 586 7.13 -5.21 25.70
CA ASN A 586 7.65 -5.61 27.01
C ASN A 586 6.95 -4.89 28.19
N GLU A 587 6.45 -3.66 27.99
CA GLU A 587 5.83 -2.83 29.04
C GLU A 587 4.29 -2.84 29.00
N GLN A 588 3.67 -2.76 27.82
CA GLN A 588 2.23 -2.52 27.69
C GLN A 588 1.34 -3.63 28.29
N PRO A 589 1.63 -4.94 28.13
CA PRO A 589 0.81 -5.99 28.73
C PRO A 589 0.75 -5.91 30.28
N VAL A 590 1.81 -5.40 30.92
CA VAL A 590 1.84 -5.15 32.36
C VAL A 590 0.97 -3.95 32.71
N ILE A 591 1.13 -2.84 31.97
CA ILE A 591 0.35 -1.61 32.15
C ILE A 591 -1.16 -1.86 32.02
N ASP A 592 -1.60 -2.67 31.06
CA ASP A 592 -3.03 -2.97 30.88
C ASP A 592 -3.58 -3.96 31.90
N LEU A 593 -2.78 -4.93 32.36
CA LEU A 593 -3.14 -5.78 33.48
C LEU A 593 -3.28 -4.96 34.78
N GLU A 594 -2.36 -4.03 35.06
CA GLU A 594 -2.43 -3.11 36.19
C GLU A 594 -3.66 -2.19 36.11
N ARG A 595 -4.01 -1.70 34.91
CA ARG A 595 -5.25 -0.91 34.69
C ARG A 595 -6.51 -1.73 34.98
N GLN A 596 -6.58 -2.97 34.49
CA GLN A 596 -7.70 -3.88 34.74
C GLN A 596 -7.85 -4.19 36.24
N LEU A 597 -6.75 -4.52 36.93
CA LEU A 597 -6.73 -4.74 38.38
C LEU A 597 -7.09 -3.47 39.17
N ALA A 598 -6.79 -2.28 38.65
CA ALA A 598 -7.24 -0.99 39.18
C ALA A 598 -8.67 -0.60 38.77
N GLY A 599 -9.46 -1.52 38.20
CA GLY A 599 -10.87 -1.31 37.83
C GLY A 599 -11.11 -0.44 36.58
N LYS A 600 -10.07 -0.18 35.78
CA LYS A 600 -10.13 0.70 34.60
C LYS A 600 -10.19 -0.13 33.32
N LEU A 601 -11.39 -0.65 33.03
CA LEU A 601 -11.66 -1.58 31.92
C LEU A 601 -11.88 -0.94 30.54
N VAL A 602 -11.98 0.39 30.44
CA VAL A 602 -12.33 1.09 29.19
C VAL A 602 -11.12 1.82 28.62
N ASP A 603 -10.72 1.45 27.39
CA ASP A 603 -9.87 2.30 26.55
C ASP A 603 -10.73 3.35 25.85
N THR A 604 -10.42 4.62 26.05
CA THR A 604 -11.13 5.75 25.44
C THR A 604 -10.99 5.78 23.91
N LYS A 605 -9.90 5.28 23.33
CA LYS A 605 -9.67 5.36 21.87
C LYS A 605 -10.62 4.50 21.03
N VAL A 606 -11.17 3.43 21.61
CA VAL A 606 -12.12 2.56 20.91
C VAL A 606 -13.43 3.30 20.61
N MET A 607 -13.73 4.37 21.36
CA MET A 607 -14.83 5.29 21.03
C MET A 607 -14.43 6.28 19.94
N ASP A 608 -13.26 6.93 20.06
CA ASP A 608 -12.74 7.90 19.08
C ASP A 608 -12.64 7.30 17.65
N THR A 609 -12.39 6.00 17.51
CA THR A 609 -12.29 5.32 16.20
C THR A 609 -13.58 5.29 15.38
N PHE A 610 -14.75 5.55 15.99
CA PHE A 610 -16.02 5.68 15.25
C PHE A 610 -16.26 7.12 14.75
N GLU A 611 -15.53 8.13 15.22
CA GLU A 611 -15.67 9.53 14.72
C GLU A 611 -15.04 9.78 13.34
N HIS A 612 -14.70 8.73 12.57
CA HIS A 612 -13.94 8.83 11.31
C HIS A 612 -14.79 8.79 10.03
N GLU A 613 -16.12 8.63 10.14
CA GLU A 613 -17.06 8.66 9.00
C GLU A 613 -16.98 9.96 8.19
N ALA A 614 -16.72 11.09 8.85
CA ALA A 614 -16.68 12.45 8.26
C ALA A 614 -15.60 12.69 7.18
N PHE A 615 -14.77 11.69 6.86
CA PHE A 615 -13.71 11.78 5.85
C PHE A 615 -13.87 10.79 4.68
N MET A 616 -14.93 9.99 4.65
CA MET A 616 -15.13 8.94 3.65
C MET A 616 -16.11 9.42 2.54
N PRO A 617 -15.84 9.13 1.24
CA PRO A 617 -16.77 9.47 0.16
C PRO A 617 -18.14 8.79 0.33
N PRO A 618 -19.26 9.42 -0.08
CA PRO A 618 -20.60 8.84 0.08
C PRO A 618 -20.76 7.47 -0.58
N GLU A 619 -20.19 7.26 -1.76
CA GLU A 619 -20.24 5.99 -2.49
C GLU A 619 -19.42 4.89 -1.79
N HIS A 620 -18.33 5.29 -1.11
CA HIS A 620 -17.50 4.39 -0.31
C HIS A 620 -18.25 3.98 0.97
N LEU A 621 -18.89 4.93 1.67
CA LEU A 621 -19.78 4.64 2.82
C LEU A 621 -20.92 3.69 2.41
N MET A 622 -21.65 4.00 1.33
CA MET A 622 -22.71 3.13 0.81
C MET A 622 -22.20 1.71 0.46
N PHE A 623 -20.98 1.59 -0.06
CA PHE A 623 -20.38 0.28 -0.32
C PHE A 623 -19.99 -0.45 0.97
N VAL A 624 -19.43 0.25 1.97
CA VAL A 624 -19.16 -0.30 3.31
C VAL A 624 -20.46 -0.86 3.93
N ASP A 625 -21.51 -0.05 3.98
CA ASP A 625 -22.80 -0.42 4.56
C ASP A 625 -23.42 -1.62 3.85
N CYS A 626 -23.44 -1.61 2.51
CA CYS A 626 -24.00 -2.72 1.73
C CYS A 626 -23.17 -4.01 1.81
N VAL A 627 -21.87 -3.94 2.15
CA VAL A 627 -21.03 -5.13 2.38
C VAL A 627 -21.22 -5.68 3.80
N LEU A 628 -21.34 -4.81 4.80
CA LEU A 628 -21.48 -5.17 6.22
C LEU A 628 -22.94 -5.43 6.66
N THR A 629 -23.92 -5.07 5.83
CA THR A 629 -25.35 -5.42 6.02
C THR A 629 -25.52 -6.92 6.25
N MET A 630 -26.30 -7.29 7.27
CA MET A 630 -26.60 -8.69 7.64
C MET A 630 -27.32 -9.46 6.52
N PRO A 631 -27.27 -10.81 6.50
CA PRO A 631 -27.93 -11.62 5.48
C PRO A 631 -29.44 -11.39 5.40
N GLY A 632 -29.99 -11.50 4.19
CA GLY A 632 -31.42 -11.38 3.96
C GLY A 632 -32.20 -12.54 4.59
N ALA A 633 -33.30 -12.23 5.30
CA ALA A 633 -34.14 -13.23 5.98
C ALA A 633 -34.85 -14.22 5.03
N ASN A 634 -34.78 -13.99 3.72
CA ASN A 634 -35.24 -14.90 2.68
C ASN A 634 -34.39 -14.72 1.40
N LEU A 635 -34.59 -15.62 0.44
CA LEU A 635 -33.81 -15.69 -0.80
C LEU A 635 -33.85 -14.39 -1.63
N GLU A 636 -34.99 -13.68 -1.68
CA GLU A 636 -35.12 -12.45 -2.46
C GLU A 636 -34.42 -11.27 -1.78
N ALA A 637 -34.56 -11.17 -0.45
CA ALA A 637 -33.87 -10.17 0.34
C ALA A 637 -32.33 -10.33 0.25
N GLU A 638 -31.83 -11.56 0.21
CA GLU A 638 -30.40 -11.83 0.04
C GLU A 638 -29.90 -11.52 -1.38
N TYR A 639 -30.67 -11.79 -2.43
CA TYR A 639 -30.32 -11.31 -3.77
C TYR A 639 -30.38 -9.79 -3.87
N GLN A 640 -31.36 -9.12 -3.24
CA GLN A 640 -31.43 -7.66 -3.24
C GLN A 640 -30.27 -7.02 -2.47
N ARG A 641 -29.85 -7.60 -1.33
CA ARG A 641 -28.61 -7.24 -0.61
C ARG A 641 -27.44 -7.25 -1.59
N ARG A 642 -27.21 -8.37 -2.30
CA ARG A 642 -26.10 -8.55 -3.26
C ARG A 642 -26.14 -7.58 -4.43
N ILE A 643 -27.32 -7.34 -5.00
CA ILE A 643 -27.55 -6.34 -6.05
C ILE A 643 -27.12 -4.96 -5.54
N ASN A 644 -27.59 -4.54 -4.36
CA ASN A 644 -27.23 -3.27 -3.75
C ASN A 644 -25.71 -3.17 -3.52
N THR A 645 -25.08 -4.22 -2.98
CA THR A 645 -23.63 -4.27 -2.74
C THR A 645 -22.81 -4.16 -4.02
N ILE A 646 -23.23 -4.84 -5.11
CA ILE A 646 -22.57 -4.74 -6.42
C ILE A 646 -22.73 -3.32 -6.97
N ASN A 647 -23.94 -2.78 -6.99
CA ASN A 647 -24.23 -1.46 -7.54
C ASN A 647 -23.49 -0.34 -6.80
N ALA A 648 -23.48 -0.36 -5.46
CA ALA A 648 -22.69 0.56 -4.64
C ALA A 648 -21.18 0.42 -4.91
N GLY A 649 -20.70 -0.82 -5.09
CA GLY A 649 -19.31 -1.08 -5.47
C GLY A 649 -18.95 -0.57 -6.87
N VAL A 650 -19.86 -0.67 -7.85
CA VAL A 650 -19.67 -0.16 -9.22
C VAL A 650 -19.55 1.35 -9.24
N ALA A 651 -20.35 2.05 -8.43
CA ALA A 651 -20.23 3.49 -8.20
C ALA A 651 -18.88 3.83 -7.52
N PHE A 652 -18.57 3.17 -6.39
CA PHE A 652 -17.32 3.39 -5.65
C PHE A 652 -16.06 3.11 -6.50
N CYS A 653 -16.10 2.17 -7.44
CA CYS A 653 -14.98 1.93 -8.36
C CYS A 653 -14.52 3.19 -9.11
N GLY A 654 -15.43 4.10 -9.41
CA GLY A 654 -15.16 5.38 -10.10
C GLY A 654 -14.58 6.50 -9.21
N VAL A 655 -14.59 6.34 -7.88
CA VAL A 655 -14.17 7.39 -6.94
C VAL A 655 -12.65 7.41 -6.77
N GLU A 656 -12.04 8.59 -6.87
CA GLU A 656 -10.62 8.81 -6.51
C GLU A 656 -10.46 8.91 -4.98
N GLU A 657 -9.62 8.06 -4.40
CA GLU A 657 -9.24 8.11 -2.98
C GLU A 657 -8.02 9.03 -2.72
N GLY A 658 -7.49 9.63 -3.80
CA GLY A 658 -6.25 10.40 -3.81
C GLY A 658 -5.02 9.55 -4.09
N ARG A 659 -3.82 10.05 -3.78
CA ARG A 659 -2.58 9.31 -4.05
C ARG A 659 -2.25 8.38 -2.87
N PRO A 660 -1.98 7.06 -3.11
CA PRO A 660 -1.48 6.16 -2.08
C PRO A 660 -0.26 6.75 -1.39
N SER A 661 -0.26 6.80 -0.05
CA SER A 661 0.63 7.61 0.81
C SER A 661 2.15 7.49 0.56
N ARG A 662 2.62 8.05 -0.56
CA ARG A 662 4.00 8.46 -0.79
C ARG A 662 4.21 9.73 0.02
N ARG A 663 4.86 9.59 1.18
CA ARG A 663 5.19 10.68 2.11
C ARG A 663 5.57 11.97 1.37
N PRO A 664 4.95 13.11 1.68
CA PRO A 664 5.03 14.29 0.83
C PRO A 664 6.47 14.78 0.68
N THR A 665 6.97 14.75 -0.56
CA THR A 665 8.07 15.63 -0.95
C THR A 665 7.42 16.97 -1.25
N GLN A 666 7.42 17.88 -0.28
CA GLN A 666 6.97 19.25 -0.49
C GLN A 666 7.86 19.93 -1.53
N THR A 667 7.37 20.05 -2.76
CA THR A 667 7.85 21.03 -3.73
C THR A 667 7.50 22.41 -3.21
N ARG A 668 8.45 23.04 -2.48
CA ARG A 668 8.35 24.45 -2.13
C ARG A 668 8.36 25.28 -3.42
N GLY A 669 7.35 26.13 -3.59
CA GLY A 669 7.41 27.20 -4.58
C GLY A 669 8.58 28.14 -4.31
N ARG A 670 9.10 28.76 -5.36
CA ARG A 670 10.11 29.82 -5.27
C ARG A 670 9.42 31.11 -4.75
N PRO A 671 10.04 31.88 -3.85
CA PRO A 671 9.49 33.18 -3.48
C PRO A 671 9.66 34.18 -4.64
N THR A 672 8.66 35.04 -4.81
CA THR A 672 8.73 36.29 -5.58
C THR A 672 8.42 37.44 -4.64
N VAL A 673 9.03 38.60 -4.88
CA VAL A 673 8.94 39.79 -4.03
C VAL A 673 7.77 40.67 -4.49
N ASP A 674 7.14 41.30 -3.50
CA ASP A 674 6.22 42.44 -3.47
C ASP A 674 5.80 43.09 -4.81
N ASP A 675 4.48 43.14 -5.04
CA ASP A 675 3.72 44.39 -5.21
C ASP A 675 2.21 44.13 -5.10
N ASP A 676 1.45 45.13 -4.66
CA ASP A 676 -0.02 45.15 -4.44
C ASP A 676 -0.54 46.52 -5.00
N PRO A 677 -1.82 46.73 -5.42
CA PRO A 677 -2.99 45.88 -5.17
C PRO A 677 -3.98 45.64 -6.34
N CYS A 678 -4.65 44.47 -6.29
CA CYS A 678 -5.98 44.18 -6.88
C CYS A 678 -6.15 44.21 -8.44
N PRO A 679 -7.26 43.67 -8.99
CA PRO A 679 -7.89 42.38 -8.68
C PRO A 679 -8.36 41.58 -9.93
N PRO A 680 -8.46 40.23 -9.85
CA PRO A 680 -9.39 39.49 -10.73
C PRO A 680 -10.44 38.64 -9.98
N THR A 681 -11.68 39.10 -10.04
CA THR A 681 -12.93 38.32 -10.23
C THR A 681 -13.09 36.90 -9.65
N LYS A 682 -14.09 36.77 -8.76
CA LYS A 682 -15.08 35.67 -8.68
C LYS A 682 -14.53 34.22 -8.69
N ARG A 683 -14.18 33.72 -7.51
CA ARG A 683 -14.56 32.35 -7.11
C ARG A 683 -15.76 32.38 -6.16
N GLN A 684 -16.53 31.29 -6.18
CA GLN A 684 -17.82 31.17 -5.53
C GLN A 684 -17.68 31.08 -4.00
N ARG A 685 -18.55 31.77 -3.25
CA ARG A 685 -18.57 31.69 -1.77
C ARG A 685 -19.09 30.32 -1.34
N CYS A 686 -18.28 29.52 -0.65
CA CYS A 686 -18.82 28.76 0.49
C CYS A 686 -19.23 29.78 1.57
N SER A 687 -20.32 29.52 2.30
CA SER A 687 -20.85 30.50 3.23
C SER A 687 -20.29 30.28 4.65
N VAL A 688 -20.27 31.34 5.45
CA VAL A 688 -19.92 31.25 6.88
C VAL A 688 -21.10 30.68 7.70
N LYS A 689 -22.31 30.59 7.10
CA LYS A 689 -23.50 30.03 7.76
C LYS A 689 -23.41 28.52 7.93
N ASP A 690 -22.85 27.82 6.94
CA ASP A 690 -22.82 26.35 6.92
C ASP A 690 -22.08 25.79 8.14
N ASN A 691 -20.91 26.34 8.48
CA ASN A 691 -20.16 26.01 9.71
C ASN A 691 -20.90 26.40 11.01
N THR A 692 -21.78 27.41 10.96
CA THR A 692 -22.50 27.93 12.12
C THR A 692 -23.63 26.99 12.52
N GLU A 693 -24.36 26.46 11.54
CA GLU A 693 -25.50 25.56 11.76
C GLU A 693 -25.03 24.18 12.26
N VAL A 694 -23.91 23.67 11.73
CA VAL A 694 -23.26 22.42 12.21
C VAL A 694 -22.84 22.52 13.69
N LEU A 695 -22.20 23.62 14.10
CA LEU A 695 -21.80 23.83 15.49
C LEU A 695 -23.00 23.96 16.44
N LEU A 696 -24.12 24.52 15.97
CA LEU A 696 -25.35 24.62 16.74
C LEU A 696 -26.04 23.25 16.90
N HIS A 697 -26.06 22.43 15.85
CA HIS A 697 -26.59 21.05 15.91
C HIS A 697 -25.81 20.21 16.92
N GLN A 698 -24.48 20.21 16.84
CA GLN A 698 -23.61 19.50 17.78
C GLN A 698 -23.83 19.99 19.23
N ALA A 699 -24.08 21.29 19.43
CA ALA A 699 -24.41 21.84 20.74
C ALA A 699 -25.78 21.33 21.26
N MET A 700 -26.80 21.23 20.39
CA MET A 700 -28.13 20.71 20.74
C MET A 700 -28.09 19.22 21.13
N GLU A 701 -27.35 18.40 20.39
CA GLU A 701 -27.17 16.99 20.76
C GLU A 701 -26.41 16.82 22.07
N SER A 702 -25.41 17.68 22.34
CA SER A 702 -24.58 17.60 23.55
C SER A 702 -25.30 17.88 24.88
N VAL A 703 -26.58 18.27 24.82
CA VAL A 703 -27.41 18.57 26.00
C VAL A 703 -28.64 17.67 26.15
N GLN A 704 -28.91 16.75 25.22
CA GLN A 704 -30.02 15.79 25.35
C GLN A 704 -29.55 14.51 26.07
N ALA A 705 -30.25 14.12 27.14
CA ALA A 705 -29.98 12.87 27.85
C ALA A 705 -30.60 11.67 27.10
N LYS A 706 -29.85 11.08 26.15
CA LYS A 706 -30.25 9.86 25.44
C LYS A 706 -30.25 8.66 26.40
N SER A 707 -31.38 7.95 26.51
CA SER A 707 -31.50 6.73 27.31
C SER A 707 -31.23 5.48 26.47
N THR A 708 -29.99 4.95 26.54
CA THR A 708 -29.64 3.62 26.02
C THR A 708 -29.46 2.63 27.17
N ALA A 709 -29.63 1.33 26.89
CA ALA A 709 -29.68 0.29 27.93
C ALA A 709 -28.39 0.12 28.77
N GLU A 710 -27.29 0.71 28.34
CA GLU A 710 -25.95 0.56 28.94
C GLU A 710 -25.53 1.74 29.83
N GLN A 711 -26.32 2.83 29.89
CA GLN A 711 -26.05 3.97 30.79
C GLN A 711 -27.30 4.41 31.55
N PRO A 712 -27.35 4.25 32.89
CA PRO A 712 -28.37 4.87 33.72
C PRO A 712 -28.35 6.41 33.58
N GLN A 713 -29.53 7.02 33.46
CA GLN A 713 -29.71 8.47 33.30
C GLN A 713 -29.03 9.31 34.40
N THR A 714 -28.76 8.71 35.56
CA THR A 714 -28.08 9.33 36.72
C THR A 714 -26.62 9.71 36.49
N CYS A 715 -26.01 9.27 35.39
CA CYS A 715 -24.59 9.51 35.08
C CYS A 715 -24.32 10.65 34.08
N PHE A 716 -25.30 11.07 33.26
CA PHE A 716 -25.11 12.12 32.27
C PHE A 716 -24.88 13.50 32.92
N ARG A 717 -23.91 14.28 32.40
CA ARG A 717 -23.58 15.63 32.89
C ARG A 717 -23.14 16.55 31.74
N PRO A 718 -24.00 17.44 31.24
CA PRO A 718 -23.64 18.34 30.14
C PRO A 718 -22.59 19.38 30.56
N ARG A 719 -22.00 20.03 29.56
CA ARG A 719 -21.14 21.21 29.72
C ARG A 719 -21.64 22.44 28.95
N VAL A 720 -22.77 22.35 28.26
CA VAL A 720 -23.42 23.46 27.53
C VAL A 720 -24.80 23.68 28.14
N CYS A 721 -25.33 24.91 28.13
CA CYS A 721 -26.63 25.22 28.74
C CYS A 721 -27.77 25.02 27.74
N PHE A 722 -28.64 24.04 27.96
CA PHE A 722 -29.75 23.71 27.06
C PHE A 722 -30.68 24.90 26.76
N LEU A 723 -30.98 25.74 27.76
CA LEU A 723 -31.76 26.97 27.57
C LEU A 723 -31.02 28.04 26.77
N CYS A 724 -29.69 28.12 26.83
CA CYS A 724 -28.95 29.00 25.92
C CYS A 724 -28.96 28.44 24.50
N VAL A 725 -28.61 27.17 24.32
CA VAL A 725 -28.56 26.52 22.99
C VAL A 725 -29.90 26.70 22.26
N GLY A 726 -31.02 26.42 22.93
CA GLY A 726 -32.35 26.52 22.35
C GLY A 726 -32.85 27.95 22.09
N ASN A 727 -32.32 28.96 22.80
CA ASN A 727 -32.88 30.31 22.75
C ASN A 727 -32.37 31.13 21.54
N PRO A 728 -33.22 31.51 20.57
CA PRO A 728 -32.82 32.30 19.41
C PRO A 728 -32.48 33.77 19.73
N SER A 729 -32.82 34.27 20.93
CA SER A 729 -32.43 35.62 21.39
C SER A 729 -31.04 35.71 22.04
N CYS A 730 -30.33 34.58 22.18
CA CYS A 730 -28.94 34.56 22.62
C CYS A 730 -27.95 34.70 21.45
N THR A 731 -26.79 35.30 21.69
CA THR A 731 -25.71 35.35 20.68
C THR A 731 -25.21 33.94 20.38
N LEU A 732 -24.69 33.68 19.16
CA LEU A 732 -24.16 32.35 18.81
C LEU A 732 -23.14 31.86 19.86
N GLU A 733 -22.25 32.74 20.32
CA GLU A 733 -21.22 32.43 21.31
C GLU A 733 -21.83 32.02 22.67
N ASP A 734 -22.90 32.70 23.13
CA ASP A 734 -23.67 32.26 24.31
C ASP A 734 -24.32 30.89 24.09
N ARG A 735 -24.89 30.65 22.88
CA ARG A 735 -25.62 29.42 22.54
C ARG A 735 -24.71 28.19 22.54
N ILE A 736 -23.46 28.32 22.10
CA ILE A 736 -22.48 27.22 22.04
C ILE A 736 -21.46 27.22 23.19
N MET A 737 -21.64 28.07 24.23
CA MET A 737 -20.67 28.20 25.32
C MET A 737 -20.49 26.91 26.13
N LYS A 738 -19.28 26.33 26.05
CA LYS A 738 -18.89 25.10 26.75
C LYS A 738 -18.16 25.41 28.06
N TYR A 739 -18.86 25.20 29.19
CA TYR A 739 -18.35 25.42 30.53
C TYR A 739 -17.28 24.40 30.94
N ALA A 740 -16.26 24.85 31.68
CA ALA A 740 -15.14 24.01 32.10
C ALA A 740 -15.56 22.78 32.93
N THR A 741 -16.63 22.90 33.73
CA THR A 741 -17.18 21.84 34.58
C THR A 741 -18.71 21.88 34.62
N SER A 742 -19.37 20.77 34.94
CA SER A 742 -20.82 20.78 35.16
C SER A 742 -21.22 21.72 36.31
N GLY A 743 -20.40 21.85 37.36
CA GLY A 743 -20.66 22.80 38.45
C GLY A 743 -20.60 24.28 38.04
N SER A 744 -19.79 24.64 37.03
CA SER A 744 -19.80 25.99 36.45
C SER A 744 -21.02 26.22 35.55
N LEU A 745 -21.47 25.19 34.82
CA LEU A 745 -22.76 25.21 34.13
C LEU A 745 -23.95 25.38 35.10
N THR A 746 -24.03 24.60 36.19
CA THR A 746 -25.08 24.73 37.21
C THR A 746 -25.13 26.15 37.79
N ARG A 747 -23.97 26.78 38.01
CA ARG A 747 -23.88 28.17 38.50
C ARG A 747 -24.35 29.19 37.47
N HIS A 748 -24.03 29.00 36.19
CA HIS A 748 -24.58 29.80 35.10
C HIS A 748 -26.11 29.65 35.03
N PHE A 749 -26.61 28.41 34.98
CA PHE A 749 -28.03 28.08 34.86
C PHE A 749 -28.87 28.72 35.97
N LEU A 750 -28.41 28.59 37.23
CA LEU A 750 -29.04 29.27 38.36
C LEU A 750 -29.05 30.79 38.18
N ARG A 751 -27.90 31.41 37.86
CA ARG A 751 -27.78 32.87 37.72
C ARG A 751 -28.58 33.45 36.55
N ARG A 752 -28.64 32.74 35.42
CA ARG A 752 -29.19 33.23 34.13
C ARG A 752 -30.67 32.90 33.93
N HIS A 753 -31.17 31.78 34.48
CA HIS A 753 -32.51 31.27 34.19
C HIS A 753 -33.40 31.01 35.42
N ILE A 754 -32.84 30.78 36.62
CA ILE A 754 -33.61 30.49 37.84
C ILE A 754 -33.74 31.70 38.77
N ASN A 755 -32.66 32.49 38.92
CA ASN A 755 -32.63 33.67 39.79
C ASN A 755 -33.48 34.88 39.31
N PRO A 756 -33.73 35.12 38.02
CA PRO A 756 -34.61 36.20 37.57
C PRO A 756 -36.07 36.07 38.04
N LEU A 757 -36.85 37.14 37.85
CA LEU A 757 -38.31 37.07 37.90
C LEU A 757 -38.82 36.06 36.87
N TRP A 758 -39.87 35.32 37.23
CA TRP A 758 -40.41 34.26 36.38
C TRP A 758 -41.36 34.83 35.33
N PRO A 759 -41.29 34.41 34.05
CA PRO A 759 -42.25 34.85 33.04
C PRO A 759 -43.66 34.33 33.34
N ALA A 760 -44.68 35.17 33.15
CA ALA A 760 -46.09 34.75 33.30
C ALA A 760 -46.50 33.66 32.29
N THR A 761 -45.79 33.54 31.18
CA THR A 761 -45.96 32.50 30.14
C THR A 761 -45.15 31.22 30.40
N GLY A 762 -44.40 31.13 31.51
CA GLY A 762 -43.42 30.07 31.73
C GLY A 762 -42.16 30.21 30.87
N VAL A 763 -41.32 29.16 30.89
CA VAL A 763 -40.06 29.08 30.12
C VAL A 763 -40.13 27.89 29.16
N GLU A 764 -39.81 28.11 27.88
CA GLU A 764 -39.86 27.08 26.84
C GLU A 764 -38.52 26.34 26.69
N CYS A 765 -38.56 25.03 26.48
CA CYS A 765 -37.40 24.21 26.12
C CYS A 765 -37.39 23.87 24.62
N ASN A 766 -36.74 24.73 23.84
CA ASN A 766 -36.60 24.58 22.38
C ASN A 766 -35.67 23.43 21.95
N VAL A 767 -35.12 22.68 22.90
CA VAL A 767 -34.33 21.44 22.67
C VAL A 767 -35.19 20.18 22.83
N CYS A 768 -36.34 20.30 23.48
CA CYS A 768 -37.35 19.26 23.66
C CYS A 768 -38.70 19.74 23.11
N GLU A 769 -38.75 19.96 21.78
CA GLU A 769 -39.97 20.20 20.99
C GLU A 769 -40.86 21.35 21.49
N GLY A 770 -40.27 22.39 22.10
CA GLY A 770 -41.01 23.56 22.57
C GLY A 770 -41.76 23.33 23.89
N LYS A 771 -41.31 22.38 24.73
CA LYS A 771 -41.96 22.08 26.01
C LYS A 771 -41.94 23.30 26.94
N VAL A 772 -43.12 23.91 27.15
CA VAL A 772 -43.31 25.02 28.10
C VAL A 772 -43.33 24.51 29.55
N LEU A 773 -42.59 25.21 30.42
CA LEU A 773 -42.39 24.86 31.82
C LEU A 773 -43.00 25.98 32.67
N PRO A 774 -44.15 25.76 33.33
CA PRO A 774 -44.93 26.85 33.93
C PRO A 774 -44.35 27.39 35.24
N ALA A 775 -43.46 26.64 35.92
CA ALA A 775 -42.91 27.01 37.23
C ALA A 775 -41.41 26.66 37.34
N LYS A 776 -40.70 27.36 38.24
CA LYS A 776 -39.27 27.11 38.52
C LYS A 776 -39.01 25.65 38.95
N SER A 777 -39.93 25.06 39.69
CA SER A 777 -39.91 23.64 40.09
C SER A 777 -39.92 22.70 38.87
N ALA A 778 -40.84 22.91 37.93
CA ALA A 778 -40.92 22.13 36.69
C ALA A 778 -39.66 22.25 35.82
N LEU A 779 -39.07 23.45 35.73
CA LEU A 779 -37.80 23.65 35.03
C LEU A 779 -36.64 22.93 35.73
N LEU A 780 -36.59 22.88 37.06
CA LEU A 780 -35.55 22.13 37.78
C LEU A 780 -35.65 20.62 37.55
N SER A 781 -36.85 20.04 37.59
CA SER A 781 -37.06 18.62 37.27
C SER A 781 -36.68 18.32 35.81
N HIS A 782 -37.19 19.09 34.85
CA HIS A 782 -36.87 18.89 33.43
C HIS A 782 -35.38 19.06 33.11
N ALA A 783 -34.70 20.02 33.76
CA ALA A 783 -33.26 20.21 33.63
C ALA A 783 -32.46 18.98 34.12
N GLU A 784 -32.93 18.29 35.17
CA GLU A 784 -32.31 17.09 35.70
C GLU A 784 -32.65 15.84 34.84
N GLU A 785 -33.93 15.66 34.51
CA GLU A 785 -34.46 14.48 33.81
C GLU A 785 -34.10 14.41 32.32
N ALA A 786 -34.29 15.50 31.56
CA ALA A 786 -34.08 15.50 30.10
C ALA A 786 -32.67 15.97 29.69
N HIS A 787 -31.97 16.65 30.60
CA HIS A 787 -30.69 17.31 30.30
C HIS A 787 -29.57 17.05 31.31
N GLY A 788 -29.76 16.26 32.39
CA GLY A 788 -28.70 15.95 33.37
C GLY A 788 -28.09 17.17 34.10
N THR A 789 -28.73 18.33 34.04
CA THR A 789 -28.27 19.59 34.66
C THR A 789 -28.71 19.65 36.12
N VAL A 790 -28.02 18.84 36.94
CA VAL A 790 -28.34 18.64 38.37
C VAL A 790 -28.16 19.93 39.20
N VAL A 791 -29.17 20.25 40.02
CA VAL A 791 -29.14 21.28 41.08
C VAL A 791 -29.38 20.62 42.45
N ARG A 792 -28.42 20.75 43.39
CA ARG A 792 -28.47 20.14 44.73
C ARG A 792 -28.45 21.17 45.87
N GLY A 793 -29.05 20.81 47.00
CA GLY A 793 -29.02 21.57 48.26
C GLY A 793 -29.97 22.77 48.32
N ARG A 794 -29.69 23.69 49.26
CA ARG A 794 -30.56 24.80 49.72
C ARG A 794 -31.29 25.63 48.64
N ALA A 795 -30.79 25.69 47.41
CA ALA A 795 -31.48 26.35 46.32
C ALA A 795 -32.79 25.65 45.93
N ARG A 796 -32.81 24.30 45.92
CA ARG A 796 -34.00 23.49 45.61
C ARG A 796 -35.02 23.56 46.75
N GLU A 797 -34.55 23.51 47.99
CA GLU A 797 -35.36 23.69 49.22
C GLU A 797 -36.07 25.05 49.24
N LYS A 798 -35.34 26.15 48.98
CA LYS A 798 -35.92 27.50 48.95
C LYS A 798 -36.99 27.65 47.87
N LEU A 799 -36.76 27.12 46.67
CA LEU A 799 -37.71 27.19 45.56
C LEU A 799 -38.95 26.30 45.77
N ALA A 800 -38.81 25.19 46.51
CA ALA A 800 -39.96 24.38 46.93
C ALA A 800 -40.85 25.13 47.95
N LEU A 801 -40.23 25.81 48.93
CA LEU A 801 -40.95 26.66 49.90
C LEU A 801 -41.62 27.88 49.25
N GLU A 802 -40.98 28.48 48.23
CA GLU A 802 -41.61 29.54 47.42
C GLU A 802 -42.82 29.01 46.63
N TYR A 803 -42.74 27.79 46.08
CA TYR A 803 -43.84 27.16 45.35
C TYR A 803 -45.03 26.75 46.25
N GLN A 804 -44.76 26.23 47.46
CA GLN A 804 -45.83 25.90 48.42
C GLN A 804 -46.61 27.15 48.85
N ARG A 805 -45.93 28.27 49.10
CA ARG A 805 -46.58 29.55 49.43
C ARG A 805 -47.41 30.15 48.31
N SER A 806 -47.16 29.76 47.06
CA SER A 806 -47.99 30.12 45.89
C SER A 806 -49.15 29.14 45.62
N LEU A 807 -49.42 28.20 46.54
CA LEU A 807 -50.61 27.33 46.53
C LEU A 807 -51.53 27.58 47.74
N GLU A 808 -51.12 28.47 48.65
CA GLU A 808 -51.85 28.87 49.87
C GLU A 808 -52.36 30.34 49.79
N ASN A 809 -52.22 30.98 48.62
CA ASN A 809 -52.78 32.29 48.25
C ASN A 809 -53.38 32.19 46.84
#